data_AF-A0A817B3T2-F1
#
_entry.id   AF-A0A817B3T2-F1
#
_cell.length_a   1.000
_cell.length_b   1.000
_cell.length_c   1.000
_cell.angle_alpha   90.00
_cell.angle_beta   90.00
_cell.angle_gamma   90.00
#
_symmetry.space_group_name_H-M   'P 1'
#
loop_
_entity.id
_entity.type
_entity.pdbx_description
1 polymer ?
#
loop_
_entity_poly.entity_id
_entity_poly.type
_entity_poly.pdbx_seq_one_letter_code
_entity_poly.pdbx_strand_id
1 'polypeptide(L)'
;MFSSTNNSVSISVSDEESNENRIRARTRRKRKKPGHRTTFELPRYFLRLFVRYWIVLVFLLAVGLLLFESTRIITKSAKLKKSPDSIPNKKSEGNLNRLDPTTKVIGGVRQRCLKLLPPEELEHLDILERKDSSSPVKKLVYLTGTDSSSPVRVNGTTRFNLFTGNQTFAERENSFQVSETVSVHCGFFNENGGFRIKDEDNKFMQSCRVVVSTCAFGGGDNLYQPIGMSKASTQKVCYVAFWDDVTLATQEAEDQRIGENGYIGKWRIVVVKDLPFVDQRLNGKIPKMLSHRLFPEAKYSIWVDSKSQFRRDPLGVLDALLWRTNSVLAISEHGARSSVYDEAKAVVKKHKATPEEVEVQINQYRHDKLPEHKRFNGKKALCEASVIVREHTPSTNLFMCLWFNEVVRYTSRDQLSFPYVFWRLKGLKKVNMFPVCTRKDLVNSMGHPPRYERRSKFVTESGGGKSKSLTARRLVTRCFSSRPLHVCIVGGGPAGFYTADKLLKAHEGARIDIIDRLPTPYGLVRSGVAPDHPETKIAINQFSRVAQHERCAFYGNVKLGSDLSLSELRDLYHVVVLAYGAESDKDLGIPGESLGGVFSAREFVWWYNGHPDYSSLKPDLKSSDTAVILGQGNVALDVARILLRPTTELASTDIATHALSALEESSIRKVYLVGRRGPVQAALTAKELREILGIKNLHIRIKETDLSVTPVDEEEMKSSRARKRIYELLSKAAAAAKGTSEGDCGQRELHFVFFRQPERFLESDESKGHVSGVNLEKTILESVGSGKQIAVGTGEFEDINCSMVLKAIGYKSVPVNGLPFDHKKGIVPNVRGRVVSGDISQTEPGLYVCGWLKRGPVGIIATNLYCAEETVGSISQDIEEEGVGKGEKEGSKGLMQLLEKKEVKMVDFSGWEKIDAKEKQMGIDRNKPREKLVTWEDLLAAASADS
;
A
#
# COMPACT_ATOMS: atom_id res chain seq x y z
N MET A 1 -21.01 -75.75 2.02
CA MET A 1 -21.19 -76.47 0.75
C MET A 1 -20.40 -75.74 -0.34
N PHE A 2 -19.92 -76.49 -1.35
CA PHE A 2 -19.50 -76.11 -2.72
C PHE A 2 -19.78 -74.67 -3.22
N SER A 3 -18.96 -73.99 -4.05
CA SER A 3 -17.62 -74.25 -4.68
C SER A 3 -17.17 -72.92 -5.40
N SER A 4 -16.04 -72.69 -6.10
CA SER A 4 -14.93 -73.51 -6.64
C SER A 4 -13.62 -72.72 -6.88
N THR A 5 -12.47 -73.43 -6.86
CA THR A 5 -11.30 -73.44 -7.80
C THR A 5 -10.93 -72.22 -8.70
N ASN A 6 -9.65 -71.91 -9.00
CA ASN A 6 -8.41 -72.71 -8.88
C ASN A 6 -7.09 -71.89 -8.86
N ASN A 7 -6.08 -72.41 -8.12
CA ASN A 7 -4.60 -72.35 -8.35
C ASN A 7 -3.84 -70.99 -8.42
N SER A 8 -2.61 -70.84 -7.88
CA SER A 8 -1.76 -71.73 -7.05
C SER A 8 -0.47 -71.04 -6.52
N VAL A 9 -0.06 -71.32 -5.25
CA VAL A 9 1.35 -71.47 -4.73
C VAL A 9 2.33 -70.26 -4.84
N SER A 10 3.18 -69.85 -3.88
CA SER A 10 3.41 -70.00 -2.41
C SER A 10 4.39 -68.85 -1.99
N ILE A 11 4.46 -68.24 -0.78
CA ILE A 11 4.79 -68.74 0.58
C ILE A 11 6.19 -69.43 0.58
N SER A 12 7.22 -69.09 1.41
CA SER A 12 7.33 -68.37 2.72
C SER A 12 8.77 -67.84 3.06
N VAL A 13 8.88 -66.90 4.05
CA VAL A 13 9.75 -66.84 5.30
C VAL A 13 11.19 -67.46 5.25
N SER A 14 12.30 -66.91 5.80
CA SER A 14 12.62 -65.81 6.79
C SER A 14 14.08 -65.28 6.70
N ASP A 15 14.30 -64.03 7.17
CA ASP A 15 15.33 -63.45 8.09
C ASP A 15 16.86 -63.79 8.08
N GLU A 16 17.59 -62.92 8.81
CA GLU A 16 18.96 -62.99 9.42
C GLU A 16 20.26 -62.54 8.69
N GLU A 17 20.83 -61.45 9.25
CA GLU A 17 22.22 -61.19 9.69
C GLU A 17 23.50 -61.44 8.84
N SER A 18 24.13 -60.30 8.49
CA SER A 18 25.53 -59.93 8.86
C SER A 18 26.75 -60.24 7.96
N ASN A 19 27.78 -59.40 8.19
CA ASN A 19 29.23 -59.59 8.06
C ASN A 19 29.98 -59.61 6.70
N GLU A 20 30.86 -58.59 6.60
CA GLU A 20 32.30 -58.70 6.30
C GLU A 20 32.85 -58.79 4.85
N ASN A 21 33.56 -57.72 4.50
CA ASN A 21 34.91 -57.67 3.90
C ASN A 21 35.25 -58.12 2.45
N ARG A 22 35.66 -57.08 1.69
CA ARG A 22 36.88 -56.96 0.87
C ARG A 22 37.03 -57.70 -0.49
N ILE A 23 37.07 -56.85 -1.53
CA ILE A 23 38.14 -56.78 -2.56
C ILE A 23 38.43 -58.05 -3.40
N ARG A 24 37.98 -58.06 -4.68
CA ARG A 24 38.82 -57.72 -5.85
C ARG A 24 38.00 -57.64 -7.16
N ALA A 25 38.60 -57.08 -8.21
CA ALA A 25 37.98 -56.92 -9.52
C ALA A 25 38.45 -57.98 -10.54
N ARG A 26 37.60 -58.35 -11.52
CA ARG A 26 37.99 -58.35 -12.96
C ARG A 26 36.86 -58.67 -14.00
N THR A 27 36.68 -57.72 -14.92
CA THR A 27 36.47 -57.87 -16.39
C THR A 27 35.33 -58.71 -17.03
N ARG A 28 34.46 -57.97 -17.75
CA ARG A 28 34.13 -58.07 -19.21
C ARG A 28 33.17 -59.14 -19.79
N ARG A 29 32.11 -58.59 -20.42
CA ARG A 29 31.63 -58.79 -21.82
C ARG A 29 31.08 -60.16 -22.29
N LYS A 30 29.84 -60.09 -22.81
CA LYS A 30 29.38 -60.32 -24.21
C LYS A 30 27.92 -59.81 -24.29
N ARG A 31 27.23 -59.54 -25.41
CA ARG A 31 27.40 -59.61 -26.90
C ARG A 31 26.45 -58.49 -27.46
N LYS A 32 26.38 -58.04 -28.72
CA LYS A 32 26.62 -58.60 -30.08
C LYS A 32 27.07 -57.47 -31.06
N LYS A 33 27.40 -57.84 -32.31
CA LYS A 33 27.73 -57.01 -33.51
C LYS A 33 26.58 -57.14 -34.55
N PRO A 34 26.59 -56.56 -35.79
CA PRO A 34 27.63 -55.79 -36.53
C PRO A 34 27.15 -54.48 -37.24
N GLY A 35 28.04 -53.77 -37.96
CA GLY A 35 27.67 -52.62 -38.83
C GLY A 35 28.82 -51.81 -39.47
N HIS A 36 29.51 -52.37 -40.47
CA HIS A 36 30.39 -51.75 -41.50
C HIS A 36 31.51 -50.73 -41.13
N ARG A 37 32.31 -50.32 -42.13
CA ARG A 37 33.49 -49.42 -42.07
C ARG A 37 33.36 -48.27 -43.08
N THR A 38 33.83 -47.07 -42.72
CA THR A 38 34.34 -46.03 -43.65
C THR A 38 35.52 -45.27 -43.00
N THR A 39 36.31 -44.54 -43.80
CA THR A 39 37.60 -43.94 -43.43
C THR A 39 37.50 -42.43 -43.14
N PHE A 40 38.27 -41.94 -42.15
CA PHE A 40 38.34 -40.51 -41.79
C PHE A 40 39.77 -40.10 -41.37
N GLU A 41 40.60 -39.70 -42.34
CA GLU A 41 41.92 -39.10 -42.10
C GLU A 41 41.85 -37.58 -41.81
N LEU A 42 40.96 -36.88 -42.53
CA LEU A 42 40.81 -35.41 -42.51
C LEU A 42 40.73 -34.75 -41.12
N PRO A 43 39.98 -35.27 -40.11
CA PRO A 43 39.80 -34.57 -38.84
C PRO A 43 41.09 -34.33 -38.05
N ARG A 44 42.09 -35.22 -38.20
CA ARG A 44 43.37 -35.13 -37.48
C ARG A 44 44.30 -34.07 -38.05
N TYR A 45 44.18 -33.75 -39.35
CA TYR A 45 44.96 -32.70 -39.99
C TYR A 45 44.51 -31.32 -39.51
N PHE A 46 43.20 -31.04 -39.59
CA PHE A 46 42.63 -29.76 -39.13
C PHE A 46 42.90 -29.50 -37.65
N LEU A 47 42.80 -30.51 -36.78
CA LEU A 47 43.07 -30.33 -35.35
C LEU A 47 44.53 -29.92 -35.07
N ARG A 48 45.50 -30.50 -35.80
CA ARG A 48 46.91 -30.10 -35.72
C ARG A 48 47.15 -28.69 -36.27
N LEU A 49 46.50 -28.34 -37.38
CA LEU A 49 46.60 -27.01 -37.98
C LEU A 49 46.06 -25.93 -37.02
N PHE A 50 44.91 -26.19 -36.39
CA PHE A 50 44.27 -25.29 -35.45
C PHE A 50 45.13 -25.04 -34.21
N VAL A 51 45.66 -26.10 -33.59
CA VAL A 51 46.59 -25.99 -32.44
C VAL A 51 47.86 -25.21 -32.80
N ARG A 52 48.38 -25.37 -34.04
CA ARG A 52 49.62 -24.69 -34.48
C ARG A 52 49.45 -23.19 -34.74
N TYR A 53 48.25 -22.72 -35.08
CA TYR A 53 47.98 -21.31 -35.43
C TYR A 53 47.06 -20.56 -34.46
N TRP A 54 46.50 -21.21 -33.44
CA TRP A 54 45.62 -20.58 -32.44
C TRP A 54 46.23 -19.33 -31.79
N ILE A 55 47.51 -19.38 -31.42
CA ILE A 55 48.23 -18.25 -30.81
C ILE A 55 48.29 -17.05 -31.78
N VAL A 56 48.51 -17.29 -33.07
CA VAL A 56 48.52 -16.23 -34.11
C VAL A 56 47.12 -15.61 -34.25
N LEU A 57 46.07 -16.42 -34.18
CA LEU A 57 44.69 -15.97 -34.30
C LEU A 57 44.24 -15.13 -33.10
N VAL A 58 44.69 -15.49 -31.88
CA VAL A 58 44.53 -14.66 -30.67
C VAL A 58 45.34 -13.36 -30.77
N PHE A 59 46.57 -13.41 -31.29
CA PHE A 59 47.42 -12.22 -31.44
C PHE A 59 46.82 -11.22 -32.45
N LEU A 60 46.28 -11.70 -33.57
CA LEU A 60 45.57 -10.87 -34.55
C LEU A 60 44.33 -10.18 -33.95
N LEU A 61 43.58 -10.86 -33.08
CA LEU A 61 42.47 -10.24 -32.33
C LEU A 61 42.96 -9.16 -31.36
N ALA A 62 44.07 -9.37 -30.66
CA ALA A 62 44.67 -8.37 -29.79
C ALA A 62 45.17 -7.13 -30.56
N VAL A 63 45.81 -7.32 -31.71
CA VAL A 63 46.22 -6.23 -32.63
C VAL A 63 45.00 -5.48 -33.16
N GLY A 64 43.93 -6.19 -33.53
CA GLY A 64 42.66 -5.57 -33.96
C GLY A 64 42.03 -4.67 -32.88
N LEU A 65 42.06 -5.10 -31.62
CA LEU A 65 41.58 -4.30 -30.48
C LEU A 65 42.47 -3.08 -30.20
N LEU A 66 43.80 -3.21 -30.33
CA LEU A 66 44.74 -2.09 -30.19
C LEU A 66 44.56 -1.04 -31.31
N LEU A 67 44.31 -1.47 -32.54
CA LEU A 67 43.98 -0.58 -33.66
C LEU A 67 42.61 0.10 -33.50
N PHE A 68 41.65 -0.59 -32.88
CA PHE A 68 40.34 -0.02 -32.57
C PHE A 68 40.41 1.07 -31.48
N GLU A 69 41.15 0.84 -30.38
CA GLU A 69 41.31 1.89 -29.36
C GLU A 69 42.24 3.04 -29.81
N SER A 70 43.29 2.79 -30.61
CA SER A 70 44.15 3.87 -31.10
C SER A 70 43.38 4.84 -32.02
N THR A 71 42.56 4.33 -32.95
CA THR A 71 41.68 5.16 -33.78
C THR A 71 40.59 5.89 -32.96
N ARG A 72 40.13 5.29 -31.85
CA ARG A 72 39.20 5.91 -30.89
C ARG A 72 39.83 7.02 -30.04
N ILE A 73 41.14 6.95 -29.78
CA ILE A 73 41.90 8.03 -29.11
C ILE A 73 42.17 9.19 -30.09
N ILE A 74 42.56 8.90 -31.33
CA ILE A 74 42.78 9.91 -32.38
C ILE A 74 41.50 10.72 -32.64
N THR A 75 40.35 10.05 -32.77
CA THR A 75 39.04 10.71 -32.98
C THR A 75 38.53 11.49 -31.76
N LYS A 76 39.00 11.21 -30.54
CA LYS A 76 38.80 12.09 -29.37
C LYS A 76 39.68 13.34 -29.45
N SER A 77 40.98 13.18 -29.75
CA SER A 77 41.94 14.29 -29.79
C SER A 77 41.58 15.33 -30.87
N ALA A 78 41.13 14.86 -32.05
CA ALA A 78 40.63 15.72 -33.14
C ALA A 78 39.42 16.58 -32.75
N LYS A 79 38.72 16.29 -31.64
CA LYS A 79 37.56 17.03 -31.16
C LYS A 79 37.87 18.14 -30.15
N LEU A 80 39.15 18.31 -29.76
CA LEU A 80 39.57 19.27 -28.72
C LEU A 80 40.31 20.52 -29.25
N LYS A 81 40.41 20.70 -30.58
CA LYS A 81 41.06 21.88 -31.20
C LYS A 81 40.12 22.68 -32.11
N LYS A 82 39.31 23.56 -31.49
CA LYS A 82 38.91 24.86 -32.07
C LYS A 82 38.80 25.90 -30.94
N SER A 83 39.38 27.07 -31.19
CA SER A 83 39.38 28.26 -30.31
C SER A 83 38.06 29.04 -30.41
N PRO A 84 37.75 29.93 -29.43
CA PRO A 84 36.45 30.58 -29.33
C PRO A 84 36.35 31.86 -30.18
N ASP A 85 35.13 32.28 -30.49
CA ASP A 85 34.86 33.68 -30.82
C ASP A 85 33.38 34.08 -30.57
N SER A 86 33.18 35.37 -30.26
CA SER A 86 31.92 36.15 -30.10
C SER A 86 30.62 35.51 -29.55
N ILE A 87 30.10 36.10 -28.46
CA ILE A 87 28.72 35.94 -27.96
C ILE A 87 27.79 36.97 -28.63
N PRO A 88 26.55 36.60 -28.97
CA PRO A 88 25.41 37.49 -28.74
C PRO A 88 24.33 36.85 -27.86
N ASN A 89 23.82 37.60 -26.89
CA ASN A 89 22.86 37.13 -25.89
C ASN A 89 21.49 36.79 -26.50
N LYS A 90 21.02 35.55 -26.29
CA LYS A 90 19.59 35.21 -26.32
C LYS A 90 19.28 34.25 -25.16
N LYS A 91 18.31 34.62 -24.32
CA LYS A 91 17.87 33.80 -23.17
C LYS A 91 17.38 32.43 -23.69
N SER A 92 17.93 31.35 -23.13
CA SER A 92 17.53 29.99 -23.49
C SER A 92 16.20 29.62 -22.84
N GLU A 93 15.18 29.34 -23.65
CA GLU A 93 14.02 28.59 -23.17
C GLU A 93 14.43 27.17 -22.74
N GLY A 94 13.80 26.65 -21.69
CA GLY A 94 14.16 25.36 -21.10
C GLY A 94 14.01 24.18 -22.06
N ASN A 95 15.01 23.30 -22.11
CA ASN A 95 15.14 22.24 -23.12
C ASN A 95 14.23 21.01 -22.88
N LEU A 96 12.94 21.25 -22.63
CA LEU A 96 11.94 20.27 -22.17
C LEU A 96 11.45 19.28 -23.25
N ASN A 97 11.73 19.53 -24.54
CA ASN A 97 11.15 18.77 -25.65
C ASN A 97 11.88 17.44 -25.98
N ARG A 98 12.96 17.08 -25.27
CA ARG A 98 13.71 15.85 -25.53
C ARG A 98 13.10 14.63 -24.81
N LEU A 99 11.98 14.14 -25.34
CA LEU A 99 11.24 12.99 -24.80
C LEU A 99 11.96 11.66 -25.11
N ASP A 100 12.82 11.19 -24.20
CA ASP A 100 13.53 9.92 -24.34
C ASP A 100 12.60 8.73 -24.70
N PRO A 101 13.01 7.87 -25.66
CA PRO A 101 12.16 6.78 -26.13
C PRO A 101 12.27 5.53 -25.25
N THR A 102 11.13 5.00 -24.80
CA THR A 102 11.08 3.75 -24.04
C THR A 102 11.54 2.60 -24.91
N THR A 103 12.52 1.81 -24.45
CA THR A 103 13.06 0.66 -25.19
C THR A 103 12.79 -0.68 -24.51
N LYS A 104 12.75 -1.74 -25.31
CA LYS A 104 12.71 -3.15 -24.90
C LYS A 104 13.80 -3.91 -25.64
N VAL A 105 14.41 -4.87 -24.95
CA VAL A 105 15.36 -5.81 -25.58
C VAL A 105 14.58 -6.92 -26.29
N ILE A 106 14.92 -7.16 -27.57
CA ILE A 106 14.42 -8.27 -28.38
C ILE A 106 15.63 -8.85 -29.11
N GLY A 107 15.96 -10.13 -28.87
CA GLY A 107 17.13 -10.78 -29.47
C GLY A 107 18.46 -10.08 -29.16
N GLY A 108 18.61 -9.54 -27.95
CA GLY A 108 19.78 -8.73 -27.53
C GLY A 108 19.74 -7.26 -27.98
N VAL A 109 18.97 -6.91 -29.01
CA VAL A 109 18.89 -5.54 -29.54
C VAL A 109 17.87 -4.69 -28.77
N ARG A 110 18.26 -3.48 -28.34
CA ARG A 110 17.33 -2.47 -27.77
C ARG A 110 16.52 -1.83 -28.90
N GLN A 111 15.20 -2.03 -28.93
CA GLN A 111 14.28 -1.38 -29.88
C GLN A 111 13.27 -0.50 -29.13
N ARG A 112 12.75 0.57 -29.77
CA ARG A 112 11.68 1.40 -29.21
C ARG A 112 10.38 0.59 -29.04
N CYS A 113 9.68 0.76 -27.92
CA CYS A 113 8.40 0.10 -27.63
C CYS A 113 7.20 0.67 -28.40
N LEU A 114 7.36 1.85 -28.99
CA LEU A 114 6.44 2.44 -29.95
C LEU A 114 7.26 2.98 -31.12
N LYS A 115 6.83 2.69 -32.35
CA LYS A 115 7.43 3.20 -33.59
C LYS A 115 6.38 4.09 -34.25
N LEU A 116 6.48 5.39 -33.99
CA LEU A 116 5.68 6.42 -34.64
C LEU A 116 6.31 6.80 -36.00
N LEU A 117 5.52 7.46 -36.84
CA LEU A 117 6.00 8.18 -38.02
C LEU A 117 6.97 9.32 -37.61
N PRO A 118 7.88 9.74 -38.49
CA PRO A 118 8.61 11.00 -38.36
C PRO A 118 7.66 12.22 -38.23
N PRO A 119 8.07 13.32 -37.59
CA PRO A 119 7.23 14.52 -37.47
C PRO A 119 6.76 15.08 -38.82
N GLU A 120 7.62 15.05 -39.84
CA GLU A 120 7.32 15.48 -41.21
C GLU A 120 6.19 14.67 -41.86
N GLU A 121 6.16 13.35 -41.64
CA GLU A 121 5.08 12.47 -42.10
C GLU A 121 3.80 12.66 -41.26
N LEU A 122 3.91 13.02 -39.98
CA LEU A 122 2.75 13.30 -39.11
C LEU A 122 2.01 14.58 -39.49
N GLU A 123 2.72 15.64 -39.95
CA GLU A 123 2.05 16.89 -40.35
C GLU A 123 1.19 16.72 -41.61
N HIS A 124 1.57 15.80 -42.50
CA HIS A 124 0.83 15.46 -43.73
C HIS A 124 -0.17 14.31 -43.54
N LEU A 125 -0.30 13.75 -42.34
CA LEU A 125 -1.14 12.58 -42.09
C LEU A 125 -2.62 12.97 -41.95
N ASP A 126 -3.48 12.32 -42.74
CA ASP A 126 -4.94 12.50 -42.69
C ASP A 126 -5.67 11.37 -41.96
N ILE A 127 -6.91 11.66 -41.56
CA ILE A 127 -7.77 10.76 -40.80
C ILE A 127 -8.24 9.64 -41.73
N LEU A 128 -7.72 8.42 -41.51
CA LEU A 128 -7.87 7.32 -42.46
C LEU A 128 -9.32 6.80 -42.55
N GLU A 129 -9.98 7.04 -43.69
CA GLU A 129 -11.35 6.60 -43.95
C GLU A 129 -11.41 5.13 -44.40
N ARG A 130 -11.39 4.22 -43.42
CA ARG A 130 -11.74 2.81 -43.63
C ARG A 130 -13.21 2.67 -44.05
N LYS A 131 -13.45 1.84 -45.08
CA LYS A 131 -14.76 1.23 -45.37
C LYS A 131 -15.01 0.07 -44.39
N ASP A 132 -16.25 -0.13 -43.97
CA ASP A 132 -16.60 -1.14 -42.96
C ASP A 132 -16.32 -2.58 -43.41
N SER A 133 -15.28 -3.18 -42.83
CA SER A 133 -14.88 -4.56 -43.14
C SER A 133 -15.76 -5.58 -42.41
N SER A 134 -16.67 -6.24 -43.13
CA SER A 134 -17.36 -7.49 -42.76
C SER A 134 -17.63 -7.69 -41.26
N SER A 135 -18.26 -6.70 -40.62
CA SER A 135 -18.64 -6.76 -39.21
C SER A 135 -19.93 -7.58 -39.06
N PRO A 136 -20.03 -8.50 -38.07
CA PRO A 136 -21.27 -9.25 -37.86
C PRO A 136 -22.41 -8.37 -37.33
N VAL A 137 -22.08 -7.26 -36.65
CA VAL A 137 -23.02 -6.17 -36.34
C VAL A 137 -22.88 -5.09 -37.41
N LYS A 138 -23.97 -4.81 -38.14
CA LYS A 138 -24.04 -3.71 -39.11
C LYS A 138 -24.67 -2.46 -38.50
N LYS A 139 -25.67 -2.63 -37.63
CA LYS A 139 -26.40 -1.54 -36.96
C LYS A 139 -26.46 -1.80 -35.45
N LEU A 140 -26.28 -0.74 -34.68
CA LEU A 140 -26.47 -0.75 -33.22
C LEU A 140 -27.61 0.20 -32.88
N VAL A 141 -28.57 -0.26 -32.10
CA VAL A 141 -29.70 0.53 -31.61
C VAL A 141 -29.56 0.67 -30.10
N TYR A 142 -29.62 1.91 -29.61
CA TYR A 142 -29.59 2.17 -28.17
C TYR A 142 -31.03 2.17 -27.65
N LEU A 143 -31.27 1.45 -26.55
CA LEU A 143 -32.58 1.42 -25.90
C LEU A 143 -32.82 2.72 -25.13
N THR A 144 -34.06 3.20 -25.18
CA THR A 144 -34.56 4.38 -24.47
C THR A 144 -35.91 4.08 -23.82
N GLY A 145 -36.28 4.81 -22.76
CA GLY A 145 -37.52 4.58 -22.01
C GLY A 145 -38.19 5.84 -21.49
N THR A 146 -39.51 5.82 -21.46
CA THR A 146 -40.37 6.89 -20.95
C THR A 146 -40.59 6.78 -19.43
N ASP A 147 -41.05 7.87 -18.81
CA ASP A 147 -41.08 8.04 -17.35
C ASP A 147 -41.99 7.06 -16.58
N SER A 148 -42.88 6.33 -17.28
CA SER A 148 -43.68 5.24 -16.70
C SER A 148 -42.84 4.01 -16.31
N SER A 149 -41.60 3.89 -16.80
CA SER A 149 -40.66 2.78 -16.50
C SER A 149 -39.96 2.91 -15.14
N SER A 150 -40.70 3.32 -14.10
CA SER A 150 -40.19 3.45 -12.73
C SER A 150 -39.57 2.14 -12.20
N PRO A 151 -38.32 2.13 -11.72
CA PRO A 151 -37.64 0.91 -11.31
C PRO A 151 -38.26 0.34 -10.01
N VAL A 152 -38.77 -0.89 -10.08
CA VAL A 152 -39.34 -1.60 -8.94
C VAL A 152 -38.27 -1.77 -7.84
N ARG A 153 -38.44 -1.06 -6.73
CA ARG A 153 -37.53 -1.09 -5.57
C ARG A 153 -37.71 -2.36 -4.74
N VAL A 154 -37.31 -3.52 -5.28
CA VAL A 154 -37.17 -4.74 -4.49
C VAL A 154 -35.94 -4.61 -3.58
N ASN A 155 -36.16 -4.41 -2.28
CA ASN A 155 -35.19 -4.50 -1.19
C ASN A 155 -33.80 -3.82 -1.40
N GLY A 156 -33.79 -2.69 -2.09
CA GLY A 156 -32.81 -1.61 -1.92
C GLY A 156 -31.31 -1.95 -2.02
N THR A 157 -30.81 -2.28 -3.21
CA THR A 157 -29.36 -2.12 -3.55
C THR A 157 -29.04 -2.07 -5.05
N THR A 158 -30.03 -1.83 -5.93
CA THR A 158 -29.78 -1.74 -7.38
C THR A 158 -29.06 -0.44 -7.76
N ARG A 159 -28.05 -0.55 -8.65
CA ARG A 159 -27.34 0.62 -9.22
C ARG A 159 -27.93 1.13 -10.54
N PHE A 160 -28.97 0.46 -11.05
CA PHE A 160 -29.72 0.91 -12.22
C PHE A 160 -30.59 2.12 -11.88
N ASN A 161 -30.69 3.04 -12.84
CA ASN A 161 -31.27 4.37 -12.70
C ASN A 161 -31.80 4.85 -14.06
N LEU A 162 -32.43 6.02 -14.11
CA LEU A 162 -32.96 6.60 -15.36
C LEU A 162 -31.87 6.81 -16.44
N PHE A 163 -30.60 7.01 -16.06
CA PHE A 163 -29.49 7.06 -17.02
C PHE A 163 -29.24 5.74 -17.74
N THR A 164 -29.44 4.60 -17.07
CA THR A 164 -29.06 3.26 -17.58
C THR A 164 -30.23 2.41 -18.06
N GLY A 165 -31.42 2.62 -17.49
CA GLY A 165 -32.53 1.67 -17.58
C GLY A 165 -32.29 0.43 -16.72
N ASN A 166 -33.37 -0.23 -16.30
CA ASN A 166 -33.30 -1.39 -15.41
C ASN A 166 -33.11 -2.71 -16.19
N GLN A 167 -31.91 -2.95 -16.73
CA GLN A 167 -31.64 -4.16 -17.53
C GLN A 167 -31.81 -5.45 -16.69
N THR A 168 -32.72 -6.33 -17.10
CA THR A 168 -32.91 -7.67 -16.52
C THR A 168 -31.76 -8.63 -16.86
N PHE A 169 -31.73 -9.81 -16.23
CA PHE A 169 -30.78 -10.86 -16.59
C PHE A 169 -31.07 -11.49 -17.98
N ALA A 170 -32.33 -11.50 -18.43
CA ALA A 170 -32.68 -11.97 -19.77
C ALA A 170 -32.19 -11.01 -20.86
N GLU A 171 -32.42 -9.70 -20.69
CA GLU A 171 -31.89 -8.67 -21.60
C GLU A 171 -30.35 -8.60 -21.58
N ARG A 172 -29.73 -8.86 -20.42
CA ARG A 172 -28.28 -9.05 -20.31
C ARG A 172 -27.82 -10.19 -21.22
N GLU A 173 -28.42 -11.37 -21.11
CA GLU A 173 -28.01 -12.53 -21.92
C GLU A 173 -28.24 -12.29 -23.42
N ASN A 174 -29.42 -11.76 -23.79
CA ASN A 174 -29.75 -11.40 -25.16
C ASN A 174 -28.77 -10.37 -25.74
N SER A 175 -28.29 -9.41 -24.94
CA SER A 175 -27.33 -8.40 -25.41
C SER A 175 -25.94 -8.94 -25.78
N PHE A 176 -25.59 -10.18 -25.42
CA PHE A 176 -24.38 -10.85 -25.89
C PHE A 176 -24.61 -11.66 -27.19
N GLN A 177 -25.85 -11.80 -27.67
CA GLN A 177 -26.16 -12.48 -28.92
C GLN A 177 -25.90 -11.52 -30.10
N VAL A 178 -25.04 -11.95 -31.03
CA VAL A 178 -24.56 -11.09 -32.12
C VAL A 178 -25.38 -11.33 -33.38
N SER A 179 -26.16 -10.32 -33.77
CA SER A 179 -26.96 -10.24 -35.00
C SER A 179 -26.56 -9.03 -35.84
N GLU A 180 -27.11 -8.89 -37.05
CA GLU A 180 -26.82 -7.73 -37.91
C GLU A 180 -27.31 -6.40 -37.33
N THR A 181 -28.42 -6.43 -36.57
CA THR A 181 -28.95 -5.28 -35.81
C THR A 181 -29.15 -5.69 -34.36
N VAL A 182 -28.37 -5.12 -33.45
CA VAL A 182 -28.43 -5.40 -32.00
C VAL A 182 -29.03 -4.19 -31.28
N SER A 183 -29.95 -4.44 -30.34
CA SER A 183 -30.50 -3.43 -29.42
C SER A 183 -29.85 -3.58 -28.04
N VAL A 184 -29.38 -2.49 -27.43
CA VAL A 184 -28.64 -2.56 -26.15
C VAL A 184 -28.83 -1.32 -25.26
N HIS A 185 -28.81 -1.53 -23.93
CA HIS A 185 -28.62 -0.44 -22.96
C HIS A 185 -27.21 0.15 -23.09
N CYS A 186 -27.06 1.47 -23.13
CA CYS A 186 -25.74 2.08 -23.34
C CYS A 186 -25.61 3.49 -22.73
N GLY A 187 -26.14 3.68 -21.52
CA GLY A 187 -26.33 5.00 -20.91
C GLY A 187 -27.32 5.88 -21.69
N PHE A 188 -27.62 7.07 -21.17
CA PHE A 188 -28.57 8.03 -21.77
C PHE A 188 -29.90 7.35 -22.19
N PHE A 189 -30.46 6.52 -21.30
CA PHE A 189 -31.69 5.76 -21.52
C PHE A 189 -32.96 6.63 -21.42
N ASN A 190 -32.91 7.67 -20.60
CA ASN A 190 -33.97 8.68 -20.44
C ASN A 190 -33.29 10.05 -20.24
N GLU A 191 -33.91 11.13 -20.73
CA GLU A 191 -33.35 12.49 -20.72
C GLU A 191 -33.23 13.09 -19.31
N ASN A 192 -34.12 12.68 -18.40
CA ASN A 192 -34.04 12.97 -16.97
C ASN A 192 -33.04 12.06 -16.23
N GLY A 193 -32.26 11.26 -16.95
CA GLY A 193 -31.23 10.38 -16.39
C GLY A 193 -30.03 11.09 -15.77
N GLY A 194 -29.77 12.36 -16.12
CA GLY A 194 -28.59 13.11 -15.68
C GLY A 194 -27.41 13.04 -16.66
N PHE A 195 -26.23 13.44 -16.20
CA PHE A 195 -25.04 13.72 -17.03
C PHE A 195 -25.29 14.86 -18.04
N ARG A 196 -25.84 15.97 -17.55
CA ARG A 196 -26.21 17.14 -18.37
C ARG A 196 -24.97 17.96 -18.75
N ILE A 197 -24.90 18.40 -20.00
CA ILE A 197 -23.81 19.20 -20.58
C ILE A 197 -24.44 20.37 -21.35
N LYS A 198 -23.77 21.54 -21.38
CA LYS A 198 -24.24 22.74 -22.10
C LYS A 198 -24.36 22.49 -23.60
N ASP A 199 -25.31 23.15 -24.26
CA ASP A 199 -25.51 23.01 -25.71
C ASP A 199 -24.32 23.49 -26.55
N GLU A 200 -23.55 24.46 -26.06
CA GLU A 200 -22.29 24.92 -26.66
C GLU A 200 -21.22 23.82 -26.63
N ASP A 201 -21.08 23.14 -25.49
CA ASP A 201 -20.17 22.02 -25.32
C ASP A 201 -20.63 20.82 -26.16
N ASN A 202 -21.94 20.54 -26.22
CA ASN A 202 -22.52 19.49 -27.06
C ASN A 202 -22.25 19.73 -28.56
N LYS A 203 -22.49 20.96 -29.05
CA LYS A 203 -22.17 21.36 -30.44
C LYS A 203 -20.68 21.24 -30.74
N PHE A 204 -19.80 21.61 -29.79
CA PHE A 204 -18.36 21.41 -29.93
C PHE A 204 -18.01 19.91 -30.05
N MET A 205 -18.50 19.06 -29.14
CA MET A 205 -18.27 17.61 -29.17
C MET A 205 -18.78 16.95 -30.46
N GLN A 206 -19.90 17.44 -31.01
CA GLN A 206 -20.44 16.99 -32.31
C GLN A 206 -19.54 17.35 -33.50
N SER A 207 -18.69 18.37 -33.41
CA SER A 207 -17.76 18.72 -34.51
C SER A 207 -16.48 17.86 -34.55
N CYS A 208 -16.21 17.07 -33.50
CA CYS A 208 -14.93 16.39 -33.29
C CYS A 208 -14.80 15.06 -34.06
N ARG A 209 -14.19 15.06 -35.25
CA ARG A 209 -13.87 13.83 -36.01
C ARG A 209 -12.90 12.86 -35.30
N VAL A 210 -11.99 13.38 -34.49
CA VAL A 210 -11.07 12.62 -33.63
C VAL A 210 -10.97 13.32 -32.28
N VAL A 211 -10.99 12.55 -31.17
CA VAL A 211 -10.92 13.12 -29.82
C VAL A 211 -9.92 12.40 -28.90
N VAL A 212 -9.10 13.16 -28.18
CA VAL A 212 -8.43 12.75 -26.95
C VAL A 212 -9.29 13.21 -25.77
N SER A 213 -9.61 12.31 -24.84
CA SER A 213 -10.53 12.59 -23.73
C SER A 213 -10.02 12.09 -22.38
N THR A 214 -10.35 12.85 -21.33
CA THR A 214 -10.08 12.51 -19.92
C THR A 214 -11.22 13.03 -19.03
N CYS A 215 -11.27 12.62 -17.75
CA CYS A 215 -12.21 13.20 -16.78
C CYS A 215 -11.63 13.25 -15.37
N ALA A 216 -12.00 14.27 -14.61
CA ALA A 216 -11.82 14.34 -13.17
C ALA A 216 -13.16 14.71 -12.54
N PHE A 217 -13.64 13.90 -11.60
CA PHE A 217 -14.88 14.12 -10.85
C PHE A 217 -14.57 14.06 -9.35
N GLY A 218 -15.23 14.88 -8.54
CA GLY A 218 -14.96 14.99 -7.10
C GLY A 218 -13.66 15.68 -6.71
N GLY A 219 -13.03 16.45 -7.59
CA GLY A 219 -11.81 17.22 -7.31
C GLY A 219 -10.52 16.40 -7.14
N GLY A 220 -10.56 15.07 -7.27
CA GLY A 220 -9.46 14.19 -6.84
C GLY A 220 -8.17 14.20 -7.69
N ASP A 221 -8.18 14.75 -8.91
CA ASP A 221 -7.06 14.65 -9.88
C ASP A 221 -6.74 15.99 -10.58
N ASN A 222 -5.47 16.36 -10.67
CA ASN A 222 -4.99 17.54 -11.41
C ASN A 222 -5.06 17.32 -12.94
N LEU A 223 -5.23 18.39 -13.73
CA LEU A 223 -5.30 18.30 -15.20
C LEU A 223 -3.92 18.45 -15.86
N TYR A 224 -3.31 17.34 -16.29
CA TYR A 224 -2.02 17.36 -16.97
C TYR A 224 -2.13 17.73 -18.46
N GLN A 225 -1.35 18.70 -18.91
CA GLN A 225 -1.34 19.16 -20.31
C GLN A 225 -0.69 18.14 -21.27
N PRO A 226 -1.22 17.91 -22.49
CA PRO A 226 -0.61 17.03 -23.48
C PRO A 226 0.68 17.62 -24.07
N ILE A 227 1.73 16.79 -24.15
CA ILE A 227 3.06 17.17 -24.66
C ILE A 227 3.48 16.29 -25.85
N GLY A 228 4.25 16.84 -26.80
CA GLY A 228 4.67 16.11 -27.99
C GLY A 228 3.58 15.93 -29.07
N MET A 229 2.64 16.88 -29.17
CA MET A 229 1.66 16.97 -30.26
C MET A 229 2.24 17.76 -31.43
N SER A 230 1.98 17.35 -32.67
CA SER A 230 2.29 18.14 -33.88
C SER A 230 1.32 19.31 -34.07
N LYS A 231 1.62 20.23 -35.02
CA LYS A 231 0.69 21.30 -35.40
C LYS A 231 -0.58 20.73 -36.02
N ALA A 232 -0.45 19.79 -36.96
CA ALA A 232 -1.57 19.10 -37.58
C ALA A 232 -2.48 18.40 -36.56
N SER A 233 -1.91 17.65 -35.60
CA SER A 233 -2.67 17.02 -34.52
C SER A 233 -3.24 17.99 -33.48
N THR A 234 -2.82 19.26 -33.48
CA THR A 234 -3.45 20.31 -32.66
C THR A 234 -4.67 20.93 -33.37
N GLN A 235 -4.77 20.78 -34.69
CA GLN A 235 -5.89 21.25 -35.51
C GLN A 235 -6.91 20.15 -35.85
N LYS A 236 -6.44 18.93 -36.15
CA LYS A 236 -7.26 17.79 -36.61
C LYS A 236 -7.89 16.96 -35.46
N VAL A 237 -7.56 17.26 -34.19
CA VAL A 237 -7.97 16.45 -33.02
C VAL A 237 -8.47 17.34 -31.89
N CYS A 238 -9.67 17.04 -31.36
CA CYS A 238 -10.19 17.67 -30.15
C CYS A 238 -9.53 17.11 -28.89
N TYR A 239 -9.31 17.95 -27.88
CA TYR A 239 -8.85 17.53 -26.56
C TYR A 239 -9.89 17.95 -25.53
N VAL A 240 -10.58 17.00 -24.88
CA VAL A 240 -11.71 17.28 -23.97
C VAL A 240 -11.48 16.72 -22.57
N ALA A 241 -11.63 17.57 -21.56
CA ALA A 241 -11.60 17.18 -20.15
C ALA A 241 -12.99 17.38 -19.52
N PHE A 242 -13.60 16.30 -19.05
CA PHE A 242 -14.89 16.34 -18.35
C PHE A 242 -14.67 16.59 -16.85
N TRP A 243 -15.25 17.65 -16.31
CA TRP A 243 -15.25 18.01 -14.89
C TRP A 243 -16.67 18.02 -14.33
N ASP A 244 -16.83 17.93 -13.01
CA ASP A 244 -18.07 18.26 -12.30
C ASP A 244 -17.91 19.60 -11.57
N ASP A 245 -19.02 20.20 -11.09
CA ASP A 245 -18.98 21.49 -10.36
C ASP A 245 -18.03 21.43 -9.13
N VAL A 246 -17.86 20.26 -8.51
CA VAL A 246 -16.90 20.03 -7.40
C VAL A 246 -15.45 20.12 -7.90
N THR A 247 -15.13 19.49 -9.02
CA THR A 247 -13.79 19.59 -9.61
C THR A 247 -13.52 21.00 -10.11
N LEU A 248 -14.49 21.67 -10.75
CA LEU A 248 -14.37 23.06 -11.16
C LEU A 248 -13.93 23.96 -9.99
N ALA A 249 -14.71 24.00 -8.92
CA ALA A 249 -14.39 24.80 -7.74
C ALA A 249 -13.06 24.41 -7.06
N THR A 250 -12.65 23.14 -7.15
CA THR A 250 -11.36 22.67 -6.62
C THR A 250 -10.18 23.19 -7.46
N GLN A 251 -10.31 23.22 -8.79
CA GLN A 251 -9.22 23.62 -9.69
C GLN A 251 -9.15 25.16 -9.80
N GLU A 252 -10.28 25.86 -9.74
CA GLU A 252 -10.33 27.33 -9.63
C GLU A 252 -9.66 27.85 -8.35
N ALA A 253 -9.72 27.09 -7.25
CA ALA A 253 -9.00 27.38 -6.01
C ALA A 253 -7.47 27.12 -6.13
N GLU A 254 -7.05 26.17 -6.96
CA GLU A 254 -5.63 25.97 -7.36
C GLU A 254 -5.22 26.87 -8.54
N ASP A 255 -5.93 27.99 -8.76
CA ASP A 255 -5.79 28.96 -9.86
C ASP A 255 -5.83 28.40 -11.31
N GLN A 256 -6.22 27.14 -11.49
CA GLN A 256 -6.49 26.53 -12.80
C GLN A 256 -7.90 26.89 -13.30
N ARG A 257 -8.12 28.19 -13.51
CA ARG A 257 -9.38 28.76 -14.01
C ARG A 257 -9.56 28.47 -15.49
N ILE A 258 -10.80 28.25 -15.92
CA ILE A 258 -11.15 28.12 -17.34
C ILE A 258 -11.00 29.49 -18.01
N GLY A 259 -10.28 29.58 -19.13
CA GLY A 259 -10.20 30.80 -19.92
C GLY A 259 -11.54 31.15 -20.59
N GLU A 260 -11.72 32.41 -21.00
CA GLU A 260 -12.96 32.92 -21.62
C GLU A 260 -13.41 32.13 -22.87
N ASN A 261 -12.47 31.45 -23.53
CA ASN A 261 -12.72 30.57 -24.68
C ASN A 261 -13.18 29.14 -24.30
N GLY A 262 -13.29 28.81 -23.02
CA GLY A 262 -13.65 27.48 -22.50
C GLY A 262 -12.49 26.48 -22.36
N TYR A 263 -11.24 26.91 -22.52
CA TYR A 263 -10.06 26.04 -22.49
C TYR A 263 -9.16 26.26 -21.27
N ILE A 264 -8.39 25.21 -20.91
CA ILE A 264 -7.18 25.30 -20.09
C ILE A 264 -6.05 24.64 -20.87
N GLY A 265 -5.12 25.46 -21.38
CA GLY A 265 -4.06 25.01 -22.28
C GLY A 265 -4.63 24.40 -23.56
N LYS A 266 -4.42 23.10 -23.79
CA LYS A 266 -5.02 22.37 -24.94
C LYS A 266 -6.41 21.82 -24.66
N TRP A 267 -6.79 21.62 -23.40
CA TRP A 267 -8.04 20.94 -23.04
C TRP A 267 -9.23 21.91 -23.10
N ARG A 268 -10.26 21.59 -23.90
CA ARG A 268 -11.60 22.16 -23.72
C ARG A 268 -12.20 21.56 -22.45
N ILE A 269 -12.61 22.40 -21.51
CA ILE A 269 -13.20 21.94 -20.25
C ILE A 269 -14.71 21.86 -20.43
N VAL A 270 -15.29 20.67 -20.20
CA VAL A 270 -16.73 20.43 -20.28
C VAL A 270 -17.24 20.13 -18.87
N VAL A 271 -18.08 21.02 -18.34
CA VAL A 271 -18.61 20.91 -16.97
C VAL A 271 -19.93 20.15 -17.01
N VAL A 272 -19.94 18.96 -16.40
CA VAL A 272 -21.06 18.03 -16.36
C VAL A 272 -21.87 18.25 -15.09
N LYS A 273 -23.18 18.43 -15.23
CA LYS A 273 -24.15 18.60 -14.14
C LYS A 273 -25.02 17.35 -13.97
N ASP A 274 -25.70 17.28 -12.83
CA ASP A 274 -26.63 16.21 -12.46
C ASP A 274 -26.03 14.80 -12.68
N LEU A 275 -24.87 14.53 -12.06
CA LEU A 275 -24.18 13.25 -12.25
C LEU A 275 -25.07 12.05 -11.85
N PRO A 276 -25.18 11.01 -12.69
CA PRO A 276 -26.20 9.96 -12.54
C PRO A 276 -25.93 8.96 -11.41
N PHE A 277 -24.69 8.88 -10.90
CA PHE A 277 -24.31 7.96 -9.83
C PHE A 277 -23.67 8.69 -8.64
N VAL A 278 -23.79 8.12 -7.44
CA VAL A 278 -23.08 8.59 -6.24
C VAL A 278 -21.59 8.19 -6.27
N ASP A 279 -21.23 7.05 -6.88
CA ASP A 279 -19.83 6.67 -7.09
C ASP A 279 -19.21 7.50 -8.23
N GLN A 280 -18.40 8.49 -7.87
CA GLN A 280 -17.58 9.28 -8.81
C GLN A 280 -16.71 8.40 -9.72
N ARG A 281 -16.26 7.23 -9.24
CA ARG A 281 -15.46 6.27 -10.03
C ARG A 281 -16.31 5.54 -11.08
N LEU A 282 -17.63 5.48 -10.89
CA LEU A 282 -18.60 4.98 -11.85
C LEU A 282 -19.02 6.08 -12.85
N ASN A 283 -19.23 7.32 -12.39
CA ASN A 283 -19.41 8.48 -13.28
C ASN A 283 -18.23 8.62 -14.26
N GLY A 284 -16.99 8.45 -13.78
CA GLY A 284 -15.78 8.44 -14.61
C GLY A 284 -15.70 7.30 -15.64
N LYS A 285 -16.64 6.34 -15.64
CA LYS A 285 -16.76 5.32 -16.70
C LYS A 285 -17.57 5.83 -17.90
N ILE A 286 -18.43 6.83 -17.72
CA ILE A 286 -19.25 7.40 -18.80
C ILE A 286 -18.36 7.97 -19.92
N PRO A 287 -17.49 8.99 -19.69
CA PRO A 287 -16.64 9.51 -20.76
C PRO A 287 -15.56 8.50 -21.21
N LYS A 288 -15.14 7.59 -20.33
CA LYS A 288 -14.18 6.51 -20.62
C LYS A 288 -14.70 5.44 -21.57
N MET A 289 -15.97 5.07 -21.46
CA MET A 289 -16.57 3.96 -22.20
C MET A 289 -17.51 4.43 -23.30
N LEU A 290 -18.35 5.42 -23.00
CA LEU A 290 -19.43 5.91 -23.85
C LEU A 290 -19.03 7.12 -24.70
N SER A 291 -17.75 7.30 -25.06
CA SER A 291 -17.35 8.41 -25.95
C SER A 291 -18.08 8.37 -27.30
N HIS A 292 -18.53 7.19 -27.76
CA HIS A 292 -19.34 7.04 -28.97
C HIS A 292 -20.81 7.51 -28.81
N ARG A 293 -21.25 7.83 -27.58
CA ARG A 293 -22.50 8.53 -27.29
C ARG A 293 -22.29 10.03 -27.11
N LEU A 294 -21.13 10.45 -26.61
CA LEU A 294 -20.75 11.86 -26.37
C LEU A 294 -20.24 12.57 -27.63
N PHE A 295 -19.58 11.84 -28.52
CA PHE A 295 -18.96 12.33 -29.75
C PHE A 295 -19.49 11.49 -30.94
N PRO A 296 -20.74 11.70 -31.38
CA PRO A 296 -21.37 10.84 -32.38
C PRO A 296 -20.64 10.84 -33.75
N GLU A 297 -20.06 11.97 -34.13
CA GLU A 297 -19.30 12.15 -35.39
C GLU A 297 -17.81 11.75 -35.28
N ALA A 298 -17.35 11.27 -34.11
CA ALA A 298 -15.96 10.89 -33.92
C ALA A 298 -15.69 9.49 -34.49
N LYS A 299 -14.92 9.39 -35.58
CA LYS A 299 -14.48 8.08 -36.11
C LYS A 299 -13.47 7.41 -35.18
N TYR A 300 -12.67 8.18 -34.44
CA TYR A 300 -11.65 7.68 -33.53
C TYR A 300 -11.63 8.42 -32.18
N SER A 301 -11.38 7.70 -31.08
CA SER A 301 -11.13 8.32 -29.77
C SER A 301 -9.98 7.67 -28.99
N ILE A 302 -9.21 8.50 -28.31
CA ILE A 302 -8.21 8.13 -27.31
C ILE A 302 -8.73 8.52 -25.92
N TRP A 303 -8.87 7.53 -25.04
CA TRP A 303 -9.06 7.76 -23.60
C TRP A 303 -7.71 7.83 -22.89
N VAL A 304 -7.56 8.80 -21.99
CA VAL A 304 -6.43 8.91 -21.06
C VAL A 304 -6.97 9.08 -19.62
N ASP A 305 -6.54 8.20 -18.72
CA ASP A 305 -6.84 8.31 -17.28
C ASP A 305 -6.28 9.63 -16.71
N SER A 306 -7.04 10.37 -15.89
CA SER A 306 -6.68 11.69 -15.35
C SER A 306 -5.29 11.72 -14.69
N LYS A 307 -4.89 10.61 -14.09
CA LYS A 307 -3.61 10.41 -13.39
C LYS A 307 -2.44 10.17 -14.35
N SER A 308 -2.61 10.43 -15.65
CA SER A 308 -1.64 10.12 -16.70
C SER A 308 -1.50 11.27 -17.70
N GLN A 309 -0.29 11.85 -17.79
CA GLN A 309 0.02 12.84 -18.81
C GLN A 309 0.26 12.16 -20.17
N PHE A 310 -0.42 12.63 -21.22
CA PHE A 310 -0.26 12.14 -22.60
C PHE A 310 0.97 12.76 -23.29
N ARG A 311 1.83 11.92 -23.89
CA ARG A 311 3.20 12.31 -24.32
C ARG A 311 3.52 12.09 -25.81
N ARG A 312 2.57 11.59 -26.60
CA ARG A 312 2.79 11.15 -28.00
C ARG A 312 1.66 11.64 -28.89
N ASP A 313 2.00 12.09 -30.09
CA ASP A 313 1.06 12.61 -31.08
C ASP A 313 -0.13 11.66 -31.35
N PRO A 314 -1.39 12.12 -31.26
CA PRO A 314 -2.57 11.25 -31.35
C PRO A 314 -2.74 10.60 -32.73
N LEU A 315 -2.43 11.29 -33.83
CA LEU A 315 -2.54 10.71 -35.17
C LEU A 315 -1.46 9.62 -35.37
N GLY A 316 -0.24 9.87 -34.87
CA GLY A 316 0.81 8.83 -34.81
C GLY A 316 0.44 7.63 -33.93
N VAL A 317 -0.30 7.85 -32.85
CA VAL A 317 -0.80 6.79 -31.96
C VAL A 317 -1.92 5.98 -32.62
N LEU A 318 -2.82 6.61 -33.37
CA LEU A 318 -3.82 5.92 -34.20
C LEU A 318 -3.16 5.07 -35.28
N ASP A 319 -2.18 5.64 -35.99
CA ASP A 319 -1.39 4.93 -36.99
C ASP A 319 -0.73 3.66 -36.41
N ALA A 320 0.09 3.85 -35.38
CA ALA A 320 0.90 2.78 -34.82
C ALA A 320 0.10 1.70 -34.07
N LEU A 321 -1.09 2.01 -33.53
CA LEU A 321 -1.88 1.07 -32.72
C LEU A 321 -3.14 0.53 -33.38
N LEU A 322 -3.75 1.24 -34.35
CA LEU A 322 -4.95 0.81 -35.07
C LEU A 322 -4.73 0.63 -36.57
N TRP A 323 -4.04 1.56 -37.24
CA TRP A 323 -3.96 1.55 -38.71
C TRP A 323 -3.02 0.47 -39.23
N ARG A 324 -1.73 0.51 -38.87
CA ARG A 324 -0.74 -0.53 -39.25
C ARG A 324 -1.08 -1.93 -38.75
N THR A 325 -1.82 -2.02 -37.65
CA THR A 325 -2.16 -3.26 -36.95
C THR A 325 -3.50 -3.88 -37.42
N ASN A 326 -4.20 -3.23 -38.36
CA ASN A 326 -5.57 -3.58 -38.78
C ASN A 326 -6.52 -3.87 -37.58
N SER A 327 -6.37 -3.07 -36.52
CA SER A 327 -7.14 -3.20 -35.27
C SER A 327 -8.17 -2.07 -35.15
N VAL A 328 -9.26 -2.34 -34.43
CA VAL A 328 -10.35 -1.37 -34.14
C VAL A 328 -10.36 -0.92 -32.67
N LEU A 329 -9.66 -1.65 -31.80
CA LEU A 329 -9.49 -1.34 -30.38
C LEU A 329 -8.06 -1.69 -29.97
N ALA A 330 -7.41 -0.82 -29.21
CA ALA A 330 -6.10 -1.04 -28.62
C ALA A 330 -6.10 -0.64 -27.13
N ILE A 331 -5.50 -1.49 -26.29
CA ILE A 331 -5.49 -1.35 -24.83
C ILE A 331 -4.21 -1.99 -24.25
N SER A 332 -3.72 -1.52 -23.10
CA SER A 332 -2.54 -2.09 -22.47
C SER A 332 -2.81 -3.48 -21.89
N GLU A 333 -1.86 -4.41 -22.06
CA GLU A 333 -1.75 -5.57 -21.17
C GLU A 333 -1.58 -5.10 -19.71
N HIS A 334 -2.15 -5.83 -18.75
CA HIS A 334 -1.98 -5.52 -17.33
C HIS A 334 -0.58 -5.89 -16.84
N GLY A 335 0.07 -5.04 -16.05
CA GLY A 335 1.45 -5.28 -15.59
C GLY A 335 1.64 -6.54 -14.76
N ALA A 336 0.95 -6.65 -13.62
CA ALA A 336 1.35 -7.57 -12.54
C ALA A 336 0.58 -8.91 -12.45
N ARG A 337 -0.58 -9.03 -13.09
CA ARG A 337 -1.47 -10.21 -13.01
C ARG A 337 -2.06 -10.54 -14.37
N SER A 338 -2.51 -11.78 -14.57
CA SER A 338 -2.96 -12.30 -15.87
C SER A 338 -4.35 -12.94 -15.88
N SER A 339 -4.99 -13.17 -14.71
CA SER A 339 -6.33 -13.76 -14.59
C SER A 339 -7.27 -12.82 -13.85
N VAL A 340 -8.57 -12.83 -14.21
CA VAL A 340 -9.63 -12.09 -13.50
C VAL A 340 -9.73 -12.54 -12.04
N TYR A 341 -9.60 -13.84 -11.77
CA TYR A 341 -9.67 -14.41 -10.43
C TYR A 341 -8.47 -14.00 -9.55
N ASP A 342 -7.30 -13.79 -10.15
CA ASP A 342 -6.12 -13.22 -9.46
C ASP A 342 -6.29 -11.72 -9.19
N GLU A 343 -6.95 -10.99 -10.11
CA GLU A 343 -7.27 -9.57 -9.91
C GLU A 343 -8.34 -9.37 -8.83
N ALA A 344 -9.40 -10.18 -8.80
CA ALA A 344 -10.44 -10.12 -7.77
C ALA A 344 -9.86 -10.25 -6.35
N LYS A 345 -9.01 -11.26 -6.13
CA LYS A 345 -8.25 -11.43 -4.87
C LYS A 345 -7.40 -10.20 -4.54
N ALA A 346 -6.80 -9.55 -5.54
CA ALA A 346 -5.99 -8.35 -5.37
C ALA A 346 -6.81 -7.06 -5.17
N VAL A 347 -8.03 -6.97 -5.73
CA VAL A 347 -8.98 -5.87 -5.51
C VAL A 347 -9.45 -5.90 -4.06
N VAL A 348 -9.86 -7.06 -3.55
CA VAL A 348 -10.26 -7.23 -2.14
C VAL A 348 -9.08 -6.98 -1.20
N LYS A 349 -7.90 -7.59 -1.45
CA LYS A 349 -6.69 -7.36 -0.62
C LYS A 349 -6.23 -5.89 -0.60
N LYS A 350 -6.56 -5.10 -1.62
CA LYS A 350 -6.25 -3.66 -1.69
C LYS A 350 -7.43 -2.76 -1.29
N HIS A 351 -8.49 -3.30 -0.68
CA HIS A 351 -9.69 -2.59 -0.26
C HIS A 351 -10.28 -1.69 -1.37
N LYS A 352 -10.21 -2.17 -2.62
CA LYS A 352 -10.64 -1.42 -3.82
C LYS A 352 -12.14 -1.55 -4.11
N ALA A 353 -12.80 -2.57 -3.57
CA ALA A 353 -14.24 -2.81 -3.54
C ALA A 353 -14.49 -3.72 -2.32
N THR A 354 -15.74 -3.90 -1.88
CA THR A 354 -16.00 -4.82 -0.76
C THR A 354 -15.75 -6.28 -1.18
N PRO A 355 -15.40 -7.19 -0.25
CA PRO A 355 -15.36 -8.61 -0.52
C PRO A 355 -16.66 -9.11 -1.18
N GLU A 356 -17.79 -8.68 -0.64
CA GLU A 356 -19.12 -9.14 -0.96
C GLU A 356 -19.56 -8.70 -2.38
N GLU A 357 -19.27 -7.47 -2.80
CA GLU A 357 -19.52 -7.00 -4.18
C GLU A 357 -18.67 -7.75 -5.22
N VAL A 358 -17.40 -8.03 -4.89
CA VAL A 358 -16.49 -8.77 -5.78
C VAL A 358 -16.91 -10.23 -5.88
N GLU A 359 -17.38 -10.83 -4.78
CA GLU A 359 -17.84 -12.20 -4.75
C GLU A 359 -19.08 -12.43 -5.63
N VAL A 360 -20.08 -11.54 -5.58
CA VAL A 360 -21.25 -11.59 -6.48
C VAL A 360 -20.83 -11.56 -7.95
N GLN A 361 -19.92 -10.65 -8.33
CA GLN A 361 -19.43 -10.56 -9.71
C GLN A 361 -18.72 -11.86 -10.16
N ILE A 362 -17.83 -12.38 -9.31
CA ILE A 362 -17.00 -13.53 -9.64
C ILE A 362 -17.80 -14.84 -9.63
N ASN A 363 -18.81 -14.96 -8.78
CA ASN A 363 -19.69 -16.13 -8.77
C ASN A 363 -20.62 -16.15 -10.00
N GLN A 364 -21.10 -15.00 -10.50
CA GLN A 364 -21.73 -14.94 -11.82
C GLN A 364 -20.75 -15.39 -12.92
N TYR A 365 -19.51 -14.90 -12.92
CA TYR A 365 -18.55 -15.22 -13.98
C TYR A 365 -18.16 -16.71 -13.99
N ARG A 366 -18.17 -17.38 -12.82
CA ARG A 366 -18.06 -18.84 -12.70
C ARG A 366 -19.29 -19.57 -13.24
N HIS A 367 -20.50 -19.13 -12.86
CA HIS A 367 -21.76 -19.69 -13.37
C HIS A 367 -21.82 -19.62 -14.90
N ASP A 368 -21.43 -18.48 -15.45
CA ASP A 368 -21.36 -18.22 -16.90
C ASP A 368 -20.17 -18.91 -17.58
N LYS A 369 -19.37 -19.70 -16.82
CA LYS A 369 -18.23 -20.52 -17.27
C LYS A 369 -17.05 -19.74 -17.88
N LEU A 370 -16.75 -18.55 -17.35
CA LEU A 370 -15.54 -17.78 -17.70
C LEU A 370 -14.27 -18.58 -17.35
N PRO A 371 -13.41 -18.97 -18.31
CA PRO A 371 -12.25 -19.81 -18.04
C PRO A 371 -11.23 -19.15 -17.12
N GLU A 372 -10.60 -19.93 -16.23
CA GLU A 372 -9.52 -19.43 -15.36
C GLU A 372 -8.20 -19.15 -16.09
N HIS A 373 -8.15 -19.48 -17.39
CA HIS A 373 -6.96 -19.33 -18.24
C HIS A 373 -6.41 -17.90 -18.28
N LYS A 374 -5.09 -17.79 -18.15
CA LYS A 374 -4.36 -16.51 -18.08
C LYS A 374 -4.18 -15.80 -19.44
N ARG A 375 -4.74 -16.36 -20.51
CA ARG A 375 -4.67 -15.85 -21.90
C ARG A 375 -5.96 -16.16 -22.67
N PHE A 376 -6.37 -15.25 -23.54
CA PHE A 376 -7.40 -15.45 -24.57
C PHE A 376 -6.79 -15.15 -25.95
N ASN A 377 -7.02 -16.02 -26.93
CA ASN A 377 -6.47 -15.90 -28.30
C ASN A 377 -4.95 -15.60 -28.32
N GLY A 378 -4.18 -16.29 -27.47
CA GLY A 378 -2.74 -16.09 -27.29
C GLY A 378 -2.33 -14.81 -26.53
N LYS A 379 -3.20 -13.81 -26.40
CA LYS A 379 -2.95 -12.54 -25.71
C LYS A 379 -3.28 -12.64 -24.23
N LYS A 380 -2.69 -11.78 -23.38
CA LYS A 380 -2.94 -11.80 -21.93
C LYS A 380 -4.39 -11.40 -21.64
N ALA A 381 -5.11 -12.22 -20.86
CA ALA A 381 -6.55 -12.02 -20.66
C ALA A 381 -6.86 -10.71 -19.92
N LEU A 382 -6.02 -10.33 -18.96
CA LEU A 382 -6.21 -9.14 -18.12
C LEU A 382 -5.51 -7.89 -18.69
N CYS A 383 -6.26 -6.80 -18.84
CA CYS A 383 -5.81 -5.51 -19.36
C CYS A 383 -5.65 -4.41 -18.29
N GLU A 384 -5.02 -3.30 -18.66
CA GLU A 384 -4.99 -2.06 -17.88
C GLU A 384 -5.61 -0.92 -18.71
N ALA A 385 -6.80 -0.47 -18.31
CA ALA A 385 -7.60 0.50 -19.05
C ALA A 385 -7.20 1.97 -18.80
N SER A 386 -5.93 2.25 -18.52
CA SER A 386 -5.41 3.60 -18.26
C SER A 386 -5.15 4.41 -19.55
N VAL A 387 -5.00 3.72 -20.69
CA VAL A 387 -5.12 4.30 -22.04
C VAL A 387 -5.95 3.34 -22.89
N ILE A 388 -6.91 3.87 -23.67
CA ILE A 388 -7.72 3.09 -24.62
C ILE A 388 -7.74 3.86 -25.94
N VAL A 389 -7.41 3.21 -27.06
CA VAL A 389 -7.43 3.82 -28.40
C VAL A 389 -8.42 3.01 -29.24
N ARG A 390 -9.42 3.64 -29.86
CA ARG A 390 -10.52 2.92 -30.55
C ARG A 390 -11.07 3.63 -31.79
N GLU A 391 -11.55 2.82 -32.72
CA GLU A 391 -12.33 3.17 -33.90
C GLU A 391 -13.82 2.90 -33.61
N HIS A 392 -14.70 3.88 -33.87
CA HIS A 392 -16.12 3.84 -33.47
C HIS A 392 -16.96 3.06 -34.49
N THR A 393 -16.78 1.74 -34.54
CA THR A 393 -17.60 0.85 -35.37
C THR A 393 -18.78 0.27 -34.57
N PRO A 394 -19.88 -0.20 -35.20
CA PRO A 394 -21.01 -0.82 -34.49
C PRO A 394 -20.61 -1.96 -33.55
N SER A 395 -19.65 -2.81 -33.95
CA SER A 395 -19.11 -3.88 -33.10
C SER A 395 -18.27 -3.36 -31.92
N THR A 396 -17.49 -2.29 -32.11
CA THR A 396 -16.70 -1.67 -31.03
C THR A 396 -17.62 -0.95 -30.05
N ASN A 397 -18.62 -0.23 -30.54
CA ASN A 397 -19.59 0.49 -29.72
C ASN A 397 -20.42 -0.50 -28.87
N LEU A 398 -20.89 -1.61 -29.46
CA LEU A 398 -21.57 -2.69 -28.71
C LEU A 398 -20.67 -3.24 -27.58
N PHE A 399 -19.39 -3.53 -27.88
CA PHE A 399 -18.44 -3.97 -26.86
C PHE A 399 -18.30 -2.95 -25.71
N MET A 400 -18.22 -1.66 -26.03
CA MET A 400 -18.11 -0.60 -25.03
C MET A 400 -19.40 -0.45 -24.20
N CYS A 401 -20.60 -0.59 -24.81
CA CYS A 401 -21.88 -0.63 -24.10
C CYS A 401 -21.94 -1.80 -23.11
N LEU A 402 -21.63 -3.01 -23.56
CA LEU A 402 -21.64 -4.22 -22.72
C LEU A 402 -20.64 -4.13 -21.57
N TRP A 403 -19.44 -3.59 -21.82
CA TRP A 403 -18.45 -3.35 -20.78
C TRP A 403 -18.93 -2.33 -19.74
N PHE A 404 -19.60 -1.25 -20.17
CA PHE A 404 -20.21 -0.28 -19.24
C PHE A 404 -21.32 -0.92 -18.40
N ASN A 405 -22.23 -1.69 -19.02
CA ASN A 405 -23.35 -2.35 -18.32
C ASN A 405 -22.86 -3.33 -17.23
N GLU A 406 -21.80 -4.09 -17.50
CA GLU A 406 -21.18 -4.97 -16.50
C GLU A 406 -20.53 -4.21 -15.33
N VAL A 407 -20.03 -2.99 -15.56
CA VAL A 407 -19.42 -2.12 -14.53
C VAL A 407 -20.47 -1.35 -13.72
N VAL A 408 -21.67 -1.15 -14.26
CA VAL A 408 -22.85 -0.68 -13.52
C VAL A 408 -23.46 -1.80 -12.68
N ARG A 409 -23.67 -2.99 -13.27
CA ARG A 409 -24.30 -4.14 -12.60
C ARG A 409 -23.47 -4.69 -11.44
N TYR A 410 -22.15 -4.77 -11.63
CA TYR A 410 -21.20 -5.31 -10.65
C TYR A 410 -20.22 -4.22 -10.20
N THR A 411 -18.96 -4.53 -9.85
CA THR A 411 -18.05 -3.52 -9.28
C THR A 411 -17.66 -2.43 -10.29
N SER A 412 -17.38 -1.20 -9.81
CA SER A 412 -16.81 -0.12 -10.65
C SER A 412 -15.34 -0.37 -11.10
N ARG A 413 -14.87 -1.62 -10.98
CA ARG A 413 -13.52 -2.09 -11.36
C ARG A 413 -13.55 -2.73 -12.74
N ASP A 414 -13.50 -1.85 -13.73
CA ASP A 414 -13.34 -2.12 -15.17
C ASP A 414 -12.33 -3.23 -15.56
N GLN A 415 -11.29 -3.45 -14.76
CA GLN A 415 -10.34 -4.56 -14.92
C GLN A 415 -10.96 -5.97 -14.76
N LEU A 416 -12.04 -6.14 -14.00
CA LEU A 416 -12.69 -7.44 -13.80
C LEU A 416 -13.67 -7.79 -14.94
N SER A 417 -14.39 -6.79 -15.44
CA SER A 417 -15.43 -6.95 -16.46
C SER A 417 -14.89 -6.98 -17.90
N PHE A 418 -13.79 -6.28 -18.21
CA PHE A 418 -13.23 -6.28 -19.58
C PHE A 418 -12.96 -7.70 -20.10
N PRO A 419 -12.24 -8.59 -19.37
CA PRO A 419 -11.89 -9.89 -19.92
C PRO A 419 -13.11 -10.81 -20.04
N TYR A 420 -14.12 -10.61 -19.20
CA TYR A 420 -15.41 -11.30 -19.29
C TYR A 420 -16.16 -10.91 -20.57
N VAL A 421 -16.34 -9.61 -20.83
CA VAL A 421 -17.02 -9.14 -22.07
C VAL A 421 -16.21 -9.51 -23.30
N PHE A 422 -14.87 -9.45 -23.26
CA PHE A 422 -14.00 -9.84 -24.37
C PHE A 422 -14.02 -11.34 -24.67
N TRP A 423 -14.15 -12.18 -23.63
CA TRP A 423 -14.34 -13.62 -23.80
C TRP A 423 -15.74 -13.97 -24.34
N ARG A 424 -16.78 -13.28 -23.85
CA ARG A 424 -18.18 -13.60 -24.19
C ARG A 424 -18.57 -13.07 -25.56
N LEU A 425 -18.20 -11.83 -25.90
CA LEU A 425 -18.42 -11.21 -27.21
C LEU A 425 -17.36 -11.66 -28.24
N LYS A 426 -17.39 -12.95 -28.61
CA LYS A 426 -16.44 -13.63 -29.50
C LYS A 426 -16.24 -12.99 -30.90
N GLY A 427 -17.07 -12.01 -31.26
CA GLY A 427 -17.00 -11.27 -32.53
C GLY A 427 -15.82 -10.28 -32.64
N LEU A 428 -15.34 -9.69 -31.53
CA LEU A 428 -14.34 -8.61 -31.57
C LEU A 428 -12.90 -9.13 -31.75
N LYS A 429 -12.60 -9.67 -32.94
CA LYS A 429 -11.30 -10.30 -33.24
C LYS A 429 -10.13 -9.31 -33.41
N LYS A 430 -10.42 -8.07 -33.85
CA LYS A 430 -9.44 -7.02 -34.22
C LYS A 430 -8.96 -6.15 -33.04
N VAL A 431 -8.48 -6.78 -31.95
CA VAL A 431 -7.99 -6.06 -30.73
C VAL A 431 -6.47 -6.13 -30.56
N ASN A 432 -5.82 -4.97 -30.43
CA ASN A 432 -4.40 -4.82 -30.17
C ASN A 432 -4.12 -4.67 -28.66
N MET A 433 -3.75 -5.77 -27.99
CA MET A 433 -3.29 -5.74 -26.60
C MET A 433 -1.80 -5.41 -26.58
N PHE A 434 -1.46 -4.14 -26.37
CA PHE A 434 -0.07 -3.66 -26.44
C PHE A 434 0.67 -3.81 -25.11
N PRO A 435 2.00 -4.04 -25.10
CA PRO A 435 2.74 -4.31 -23.88
C PRO A 435 2.89 -3.05 -23.01
N VAL A 436 3.11 -3.26 -21.71
CA VAL A 436 3.25 -2.20 -20.68
C VAL A 436 4.31 -1.14 -21.04
N CYS A 437 5.39 -1.51 -21.75
CA CYS A 437 6.40 -0.52 -22.16
C CYS A 437 5.91 0.42 -23.26
N THR A 438 4.97 0.00 -24.12
CA THR A 438 4.26 0.88 -25.04
C THR A 438 3.35 1.84 -24.27
N ARG A 439 2.65 1.35 -23.22
CA ARG A 439 1.87 2.23 -22.33
C ARG A 439 2.74 3.31 -21.67
N LYS A 440 3.90 2.93 -21.12
CA LYS A 440 4.87 3.87 -20.50
C LYS A 440 5.43 4.90 -21.49
N ASP A 441 5.43 4.59 -22.79
CA ASP A 441 5.86 5.52 -23.82
C ASP A 441 4.76 6.50 -24.24
N LEU A 442 3.49 6.06 -24.21
CA LEU A 442 2.31 6.89 -24.47
C LEU A 442 2.03 7.88 -23.33
N VAL A 443 2.18 7.44 -22.07
CA VAL A 443 1.80 8.22 -20.88
C VAL A 443 2.80 8.13 -19.73
N ASN A 444 3.03 9.27 -19.08
CA ASN A 444 3.58 9.28 -17.71
C ASN A 444 2.44 9.08 -16.73
N SER A 445 2.42 7.94 -16.02
CA SER A 445 1.55 7.77 -14.85
C SER A 445 2.09 8.64 -13.71
N MET A 446 1.40 9.73 -13.40
CA MET A 446 1.74 10.64 -12.32
C MET A 446 1.29 10.03 -10.99
N GLY A 447 2.12 10.16 -9.95
CA GLY A 447 1.67 9.86 -8.60
C GLY A 447 0.65 10.89 -8.14
N HIS A 448 -0.36 10.47 -7.38
CA HIS A 448 -1.23 11.41 -6.68
C HIS A 448 -0.40 12.35 -5.79
N PRO A 449 -0.42 13.68 -5.97
CA PRO A 449 -0.37 14.55 -4.81
C PRO A 449 -1.56 14.18 -3.91
N PRO A 450 -1.45 14.14 -2.58
CA PRO A 450 -2.47 13.50 -1.76
C PRO A 450 -3.68 14.43 -1.54
N ARG A 451 -4.53 14.58 -2.57
CA ARG A 451 -5.77 15.37 -2.47
C ARG A 451 -6.75 14.76 -1.46
N TYR A 452 -7.53 15.64 -0.84
CA TYR A 452 -8.28 15.43 0.41
C TYR A 452 -9.63 14.74 0.17
N GLU A 453 -9.98 13.66 0.90
CA GLU A 453 -11.32 13.05 0.84
C GLU A 453 -12.36 13.93 1.57
N ARG A 454 -12.79 15.01 0.89
CA ARG A 454 -13.79 15.94 1.40
C ARG A 454 -15.20 15.32 1.29
N ARG A 455 -15.63 14.63 2.36
CA ARG A 455 -16.99 14.05 2.47
C ARG A 455 -18.06 15.11 2.25
N SER A 456 -19.05 14.79 1.41
CA SER A 456 -20.18 15.68 1.09
C SER A 456 -21.10 15.90 2.30
N LYS A 457 -21.09 17.10 2.88
CA LYS A 457 -22.18 17.61 3.74
C LYS A 457 -23.41 17.93 2.85
N PHE A 458 -24.18 16.92 2.46
CA PHE A 458 -25.58 17.12 2.03
C PHE A 458 -26.48 16.84 3.22
N VAL A 459 -27.02 17.89 3.82
CA VAL A 459 -28.00 17.79 4.90
C VAL A 459 -29.35 17.42 4.29
N THR A 460 -29.92 16.30 4.71
CA THR A 460 -31.31 15.94 4.38
C THR A 460 -32.27 16.66 5.33
N GLU A 461 -32.59 17.92 5.04
CA GLU A 461 -33.65 18.63 5.76
C GLU A 461 -35.03 18.16 5.31
N SER A 462 -35.71 17.45 6.21
CA SER A 462 -37.10 17.04 6.06
C SER A 462 -38.03 18.06 6.73
N GLY A 463 -38.61 18.96 5.95
CA GLY A 463 -39.60 19.92 6.45
C GLY A 463 -40.17 20.78 5.32
N GLY A 464 -41.49 20.74 5.11
CA GLY A 464 -42.14 21.56 4.08
C GLY A 464 -42.93 22.72 4.69
N GLY A 465 -42.95 23.87 4.01
CA GLY A 465 -43.97 24.90 4.28
C GLY A 465 -43.55 26.36 4.10
N LYS A 466 -44.14 27.00 3.07
CA LYS A 466 -44.48 28.44 3.00
C LYS A 466 -43.32 29.47 3.01
N SER A 467 -42.97 29.87 1.79
CA SER A 467 -42.54 31.22 1.35
C SER A 467 -42.76 32.40 2.32
N LYS A 468 -41.75 33.27 2.45
CA LYS A 468 -41.87 34.69 2.08
C LYS A 468 -40.54 35.45 1.94
N SER A 469 -40.48 36.29 0.91
CA SER A 469 -39.63 37.48 0.65
C SER A 469 -38.10 37.41 0.77
N LEU A 470 -37.43 37.94 -0.26
CA LEU A 470 -36.07 38.47 -0.16
C LEU A 470 -36.05 39.76 0.70
N THR A 471 -34.91 40.05 1.32
CA THR A 471 -34.35 41.40 1.43
C THR A 471 -32.82 41.30 1.34
N ALA A 472 -32.19 41.98 0.38
CA ALA A 472 -30.75 41.92 0.21
C ALA A 472 -30.01 42.74 1.27
N ARG A 473 -28.88 42.23 1.81
CA ARG A 473 -27.94 43.02 2.61
C ARG A 473 -26.48 42.66 2.34
N ARG A 474 -25.85 43.54 1.55
CA ARG A 474 -24.41 43.88 1.46
C ARG A 474 -23.39 42.73 1.34
N LEU A 475 -22.62 42.79 0.25
CA LEU A 475 -21.21 42.40 0.27
C LEU A 475 -20.53 43.07 1.47
N VAL A 476 -19.87 42.27 2.30
CA VAL A 476 -18.72 42.72 3.09
C VAL A 476 -17.52 41.96 2.56
N THR A 477 -16.78 42.60 1.65
CA THR A 477 -15.53 42.07 1.08
C THR A 477 -14.47 42.04 2.18
N ARG A 478 -14.54 41.01 3.05
CA ARG A 478 -13.66 40.88 4.20
C ARG A 478 -12.34 40.28 3.74
N CYS A 479 -11.47 41.13 3.20
CA CYS A 479 -10.04 40.85 3.10
C CYS A 479 -9.47 40.63 4.50
N PHE A 480 -9.64 39.43 5.02
CA PHE A 480 -8.79 38.95 6.11
C PHE A 480 -7.37 38.85 5.57
N SER A 481 -6.47 39.66 6.12
CA SER A 481 -5.06 39.32 6.18
C SER A 481 -4.96 38.03 7.01
N SER A 482 -4.95 36.88 6.33
CA SER A 482 -4.93 35.56 6.93
C SER A 482 -3.55 35.27 7.51
N ARG A 483 -3.35 35.75 8.75
CA ARG A 483 -2.18 35.46 9.57
C ARG A 483 -1.98 33.94 9.67
N PRO A 484 -0.72 33.45 9.60
CA PRO A 484 -0.46 32.02 9.51
C PRO A 484 -0.91 31.27 10.77
N LEU A 485 -1.60 30.14 10.57
CA LEU A 485 -2.04 29.29 11.67
C LEU A 485 -0.85 28.48 12.20
N HIS A 486 -0.19 29.00 13.24
CA HIS A 486 0.84 28.28 13.99
C HIS A 486 0.23 27.11 14.79
N VAL A 487 0.70 25.89 14.51
CA VAL A 487 0.33 24.63 15.20
C VAL A 487 1.58 23.94 15.75
N CYS A 488 1.54 23.49 17.00
CA CYS A 488 2.56 22.63 17.60
C CYS A 488 2.04 21.18 17.69
N ILE A 489 2.88 20.21 17.39
CA ILE A 489 2.60 18.78 17.53
C ILE A 489 3.68 18.15 18.42
N VAL A 490 3.26 17.53 19.52
CA VAL A 490 4.19 16.92 20.50
C VAL A 490 4.28 15.42 20.25
N GLY A 491 5.42 14.96 19.74
CA GLY A 491 5.74 13.57 19.42
C GLY A 491 5.78 13.30 17.91
N GLY A 492 6.98 13.12 17.37
CA GLY A 492 7.28 12.75 15.98
C GLY A 492 6.99 11.28 15.64
N GLY A 493 6.07 10.63 16.35
CA GLY A 493 5.56 9.31 16.00
C GLY A 493 4.57 9.35 14.82
N PRO A 494 4.02 8.19 14.39
CA PRO A 494 3.02 8.14 13.32
C PRO A 494 1.79 9.01 13.56
N ALA A 495 1.37 9.17 14.82
CA ALA A 495 0.24 10.02 15.17
C ALA A 495 0.53 11.51 14.93
N GLY A 496 1.74 11.97 15.25
CA GLY A 496 2.17 13.34 14.97
C GLY A 496 2.33 13.59 13.48
N PHE A 497 3.06 12.72 12.78
CA PHE A 497 3.27 12.87 11.34
C PHE A 497 1.98 12.73 10.50
N TYR A 498 1.04 11.84 10.86
CA TYR A 498 -0.26 11.81 10.18
C TYR A 498 -1.12 13.04 10.51
N THR A 499 -1.01 13.61 11.72
CA THR A 499 -1.66 14.89 12.05
C THR A 499 -1.09 16.03 11.19
N ALA A 500 0.24 16.14 11.08
CA ALA A 500 0.91 17.12 10.23
C ALA A 500 0.55 16.94 8.74
N ASP A 501 0.65 15.71 8.23
CA ASP A 501 0.29 15.32 6.85
C ASP A 501 -1.16 15.69 6.49
N LYS A 502 -2.07 15.73 7.46
CA LYS A 502 -3.47 16.10 7.26
C LYS A 502 -3.72 17.60 7.43
N LEU A 503 -3.11 18.25 8.42
CA LEU A 503 -3.21 19.70 8.62
C LEU A 503 -2.63 20.49 7.44
N LEU A 504 -1.47 20.10 6.90
CA LEU A 504 -0.86 20.74 5.72
C LEU A 504 -1.78 20.76 4.48
N LYS A 505 -2.74 19.82 4.40
CA LYS A 505 -3.70 19.64 3.30
C LYS A 505 -5.09 20.20 3.59
N ALA A 506 -5.42 20.40 4.87
CA ALA A 506 -6.65 21.05 5.30
C ALA A 506 -6.49 22.58 5.30
N HIS A 507 -5.30 23.07 5.68
CA HIS A 507 -5.01 24.49 5.91
C HIS A 507 -3.73 24.92 5.19
N GLU A 508 -3.87 25.70 4.13
CA GLU A 508 -2.75 26.19 3.31
C GLU A 508 -1.89 27.24 4.05
N GLY A 509 -2.53 28.08 4.87
CA GLY A 509 -1.85 29.05 5.74
C GLY A 509 -1.26 28.47 7.02
N ALA A 510 -1.38 27.17 7.27
CA ALA A 510 -0.85 26.55 8.50
C ALA A 510 0.67 26.34 8.45
N ARG A 511 1.33 26.62 9.58
CA ARG A 511 2.74 26.30 9.87
C ARG A 511 2.79 25.32 11.03
N ILE A 512 3.56 24.24 10.90
CA ILE A 512 3.52 23.10 11.82
C ILE A 512 4.89 22.80 12.38
N ASP A 513 5.04 22.93 13.70
CA ASP A 513 6.25 22.57 14.42
C ASP A 513 6.04 21.22 15.13
N ILE A 514 6.87 20.23 14.81
CA ILE A 514 6.83 18.90 15.44
C ILE A 514 7.97 18.82 16.46
N ILE A 515 7.68 18.82 17.75
CA ILE A 515 8.67 18.61 18.81
C ILE A 515 8.75 17.12 19.20
N ASP A 516 9.93 16.60 19.51
CA ASP A 516 10.11 15.23 20.02
C ASP A 516 11.25 15.19 21.05
N ARG A 517 11.12 14.35 22.09
CA ARG A 517 12.15 14.21 23.11
C ARG A 517 13.42 13.52 22.60
N LEU A 518 13.34 12.78 21.50
CA LEU A 518 14.48 12.11 20.88
C LEU A 518 15.10 12.99 19.78
N PRO A 519 16.43 12.94 19.56
CA PRO A 519 17.06 13.45 18.34
C PRO A 519 16.55 12.76 17.06
N THR A 520 15.93 11.58 17.20
CA THR A 520 15.53 10.73 16.08
C THR A 520 14.00 10.61 15.97
N PRO A 521 13.38 11.05 14.88
CA PRO A 521 11.93 11.00 14.67
C PRO A 521 11.40 9.58 14.40
N TYR A 522 10.10 9.50 14.08
CA TYR A 522 9.31 8.31 13.72
C TYR A 522 8.93 7.40 14.90
N GLY A 523 9.46 7.64 16.10
CA GLY A 523 9.10 6.96 17.34
C GLY A 523 9.11 5.44 17.21
N LEU A 524 8.02 4.78 17.60
CA LEU A 524 7.91 3.31 17.56
C LEU A 524 8.04 2.67 16.16
N VAL A 525 8.08 3.42 15.05
CA VAL A 525 8.45 2.84 13.73
C VAL A 525 9.96 2.59 13.63
N ARG A 526 10.76 3.39 14.33
CA ARG A 526 12.21 3.22 14.48
C ARG A 526 12.57 2.33 15.68
N SER A 527 11.89 2.52 16.82
CA SER A 527 12.24 1.89 18.11
C SER A 527 11.34 0.75 18.59
N GLY A 528 10.16 0.56 18.00
CA GLY A 528 9.19 -0.47 18.40
C GLY A 528 9.06 -1.61 17.40
N VAL A 529 8.83 -1.30 16.12
CA VAL A 529 8.72 -2.28 15.03
C VAL A 529 9.99 -3.15 15.01
N ALA A 530 9.81 -4.48 15.02
CA ALA A 530 10.90 -5.44 15.04
C ALA A 530 11.86 -5.24 13.85
N PRO A 531 13.16 -5.49 14.01
CA PRO A 531 14.14 -5.30 12.96
C PRO A 531 13.96 -6.27 11.78
N ASP A 532 13.30 -7.40 11.99
CA ASP A 532 12.91 -8.35 10.95
C ASP A 532 11.54 -8.06 10.29
N HIS A 533 10.94 -6.88 10.56
CA HIS A 533 9.79 -6.31 9.84
C HIS A 533 10.13 -5.00 9.07
N PRO A 534 11.17 -4.98 8.21
CA PRO A 534 11.59 -3.77 7.51
C PRO A 534 10.51 -3.24 6.54
N GLU A 535 9.60 -4.09 6.05
CA GLU A 535 8.51 -3.68 5.17
C GLU A 535 7.47 -2.80 5.88
N THR A 536 7.38 -2.92 7.21
CA THR A 536 6.53 -2.09 8.06
C THR A 536 7.19 -0.73 8.34
N LYS A 537 8.54 -0.67 8.36
CA LYS A 537 9.33 0.57 8.52
C LYS A 537 9.28 1.50 7.30
N ILE A 538 8.78 1.03 6.15
CA ILE A 538 8.58 1.82 4.90
C ILE A 538 7.72 3.08 5.11
N ALA A 539 6.87 3.13 6.15
CA ALA A 539 6.09 4.31 6.51
C ALA A 539 6.94 5.58 6.74
N ILE A 540 8.21 5.42 7.14
CA ILE A 540 9.19 6.52 7.27
C ILE A 540 9.27 7.35 5.97
N ASN A 541 9.20 6.73 4.79
CA ASN A 541 9.24 7.41 3.50
C ASN A 541 8.02 8.31 3.23
N GLN A 542 6.95 8.24 4.03
CA GLN A 542 5.91 9.29 4.05
C GLN A 542 6.28 10.40 5.02
N PHE A 543 6.73 10.06 6.22
CA PHE A 543 7.03 11.00 7.29
C PHE A 543 8.21 11.95 6.96
N SER A 544 9.27 11.46 6.33
CA SER A 544 10.38 12.32 5.88
C SER A 544 9.92 13.38 4.87
N ARG A 545 9.00 13.04 3.97
CA ARG A 545 8.41 14.00 3.00
C ARG A 545 7.45 15.02 3.65
N VAL A 546 7.00 14.76 4.88
CA VAL A 546 6.21 15.72 5.67
C VAL A 546 7.16 16.65 6.43
N ALA A 547 8.26 16.13 7.00
CA ALA A 547 9.28 16.93 7.66
C ALA A 547 10.07 17.85 6.69
N GLN A 548 10.30 17.40 5.45
CA GLN A 548 10.96 18.18 4.39
C GLN A 548 10.02 19.22 3.71
N HIS A 549 8.79 19.39 4.21
CA HIS A 549 7.84 20.34 3.64
C HIS A 549 8.09 21.75 4.20
N GLU A 550 8.21 22.78 3.36
CA GLU A 550 8.53 24.18 3.74
C GLU A 550 7.69 24.78 4.89
N ARG A 551 6.43 24.35 5.06
CA ARG A 551 5.53 24.76 6.15
C ARG A 551 5.60 23.86 7.40
N CYS A 552 6.57 22.95 7.49
CA CYS A 552 6.77 22.04 8.61
C CYS A 552 8.22 22.10 9.12
N ALA A 553 8.40 22.17 10.43
CA ALA A 553 9.70 22.04 11.08
C ALA A 553 9.69 20.87 12.08
N PHE A 554 10.87 20.32 12.36
CA PHE A 554 11.07 19.29 13.38
C PHE A 554 12.12 19.76 14.39
N TYR A 555 11.83 19.55 15.67
CA TYR A 555 12.67 19.91 16.80
C TYR A 555 12.79 18.70 17.74
N GLY A 556 13.74 17.82 17.43
CA GLY A 556 14.14 16.71 18.28
C GLY A 556 14.97 17.17 19.48
N ASN A 557 15.17 16.27 20.45
CA ASN A 557 15.83 16.56 21.73
C ASN A 557 15.13 17.66 22.56
N VAL A 558 13.79 17.72 22.49
CA VAL A 558 12.95 18.69 23.23
C VAL A 558 11.81 17.96 23.94
N LYS A 559 11.87 17.90 25.27
CA LYS A 559 10.96 17.12 26.12
C LYS A 559 9.90 17.99 26.81
N LEU A 560 8.64 17.77 26.43
CA LEU A 560 7.48 18.31 27.14
C LEU A 560 7.45 17.79 28.59
N GLY A 561 7.25 18.69 29.55
CA GLY A 561 7.17 18.40 30.98
C GLY A 561 8.46 18.68 31.77
N SER A 562 9.61 18.79 31.10
CA SER A 562 10.88 19.26 31.71
C SER A 562 11.37 20.54 31.05
N ASP A 563 11.54 20.52 29.72
CA ASP A 563 12.23 21.57 28.98
C ASP A 563 11.23 22.66 28.58
N LEU A 564 10.02 22.23 28.22
CA LEU A 564 8.86 23.07 27.92
C LEU A 564 7.66 22.62 28.76
N SER A 565 6.90 23.58 29.27
CA SER A 565 5.59 23.35 29.88
C SER A 565 4.47 23.33 28.85
N LEU A 566 3.32 22.74 29.19
CA LEU A 566 2.14 22.76 28.32
C LEU A 566 1.54 24.17 28.18
N SER A 567 1.66 25.00 29.21
CA SER A 567 1.27 26.42 29.19
C SER A 567 2.09 27.21 28.17
N GLU A 568 3.43 27.13 28.19
CA GLU A 568 4.29 27.83 27.23
C GLU A 568 3.95 27.48 25.77
N LEU A 569 3.61 26.21 25.48
CA LEU A 569 3.15 25.82 24.15
C LEU A 569 1.76 26.39 23.80
N ARG A 570 0.82 26.45 24.75
CA ARG A 570 -0.49 27.09 24.52
C ARG A 570 -0.38 28.61 24.38
N ASP A 571 0.63 29.23 25.00
CA ASP A 571 0.92 30.66 24.86
C ASP A 571 1.59 30.99 23.51
N LEU A 572 2.48 30.12 23.02
CA LEU A 572 3.19 30.31 21.74
C LEU A 572 2.38 29.93 20.49
N TYR A 573 1.40 29.02 20.58
CA TYR A 573 0.67 28.47 19.43
C TYR A 573 -0.85 28.71 19.48
N HIS A 574 -1.53 28.56 18.34
CA HIS A 574 -3.00 28.57 18.29
C HIS A 574 -3.59 27.19 18.60
N VAL A 575 -2.88 26.13 18.22
CA VAL A 575 -3.29 24.73 18.33
C VAL A 575 -2.09 23.92 18.83
N VAL A 576 -2.31 23.10 19.85
CA VAL A 576 -1.32 22.14 20.38
C VAL A 576 -1.93 20.73 20.29
N VAL A 577 -1.28 19.82 19.55
CA VAL A 577 -1.72 18.43 19.42
C VAL A 577 -0.73 17.49 20.09
N LEU A 578 -1.18 16.82 21.15
CA LEU A 578 -0.39 15.86 21.90
C LEU A 578 -0.48 14.47 21.26
N ALA A 579 0.64 14.00 20.73
CA ALA A 579 0.77 12.77 19.96
C ALA A 579 1.88 11.83 20.47
N TYR A 580 2.43 12.11 21.67
CA TYR A 580 3.57 11.42 22.29
C TYR A 580 3.33 9.94 22.66
N GLY A 581 2.11 9.43 22.43
CA GLY A 581 1.81 8.00 22.49
C GLY A 581 1.69 7.46 23.91
N ALA A 582 2.19 6.24 24.12
CA ALA A 582 2.23 5.58 25.42
C ALA A 582 3.65 5.06 25.65
N GLU A 583 4.35 5.67 26.60
CA GLU A 583 5.80 5.49 26.79
C GLU A 583 6.15 4.57 27.96
N SER A 584 5.27 4.47 28.97
CA SER A 584 5.42 3.57 30.11
C SER A 584 4.68 2.26 29.84
N ASP A 585 4.83 1.32 30.78
CA ASP A 585 4.20 0.01 30.75
C ASP A 585 3.05 -0.09 31.75
N LYS A 586 2.50 -1.30 31.88
CA LYS A 586 1.64 -1.66 32.99
C LYS A 586 2.39 -2.58 33.94
N ASP A 587 2.13 -2.35 35.21
CA ASP A 587 2.54 -3.21 36.31
C ASP A 587 1.49 -4.33 36.48
N LEU A 588 1.94 -5.48 36.99
CA LEU A 588 1.07 -6.57 37.41
C LEU A 588 0.53 -6.30 38.82
N GLY A 589 1.33 -5.66 39.68
CA GLY A 589 1.02 -5.40 41.08
C GLY A 589 1.24 -6.61 41.97
N ILE A 590 2.13 -7.53 41.58
CA ILE A 590 2.32 -8.84 42.23
C ILE A 590 3.68 -8.97 42.95
N PRO A 591 3.83 -9.84 43.96
CA PRO A 591 5.09 -10.03 44.68
C PRO A 591 6.25 -10.43 43.76
N GLY A 592 7.42 -9.83 44.01
CA GLY A 592 8.65 -10.08 43.26
C GLY A 592 8.75 -9.37 41.91
N GLU A 593 7.82 -8.47 41.55
CA GLU A 593 7.86 -7.76 40.25
C GLU A 593 9.07 -6.84 40.06
N SER A 594 9.82 -6.54 41.13
CA SER A 594 11.08 -5.79 41.14
C SER A 594 12.34 -6.66 41.15
N LEU A 595 12.24 -7.99 40.97
CA LEU A 595 13.41 -8.89 40.91
C LEU A 595 14.20 -8.71 39.60
N GLY A 596 15.53 -8.80 39.68
CA GLY A 596 16.41 -8.85 38.51
C GLY A 596 16.03 -10.01 37.58
N GLY A 597 15.97 -9.73 36.28
CA GLY A 597 15.47 -10.68 35.27
C GLY A 597 13.97 -10.52 34.96
N VAL A 598 13.20 -9.79 35.78
CA VAL A 598 11.85 -9.34 35.43
C VAL A 598 11.95 -8.00 34.71
N PHE A 599 11.65 -7.97 33.41
CA PHE A 599 11.65 -6.76 32.59
C PHE A 599 10.30 -6.54 31.91
N SER A 600 10.04 -5.34 31.42
CA SER A 600 8.98 -5.10 30.45
C SER A 600 9.38 -5.54 29.05
N ALA A 601 8.40 -6.03 28.28
CA ALA A 601 8.61 -6.33 26.87
C ALA A 601 8.97 -5.07 26.05
N ARG A 602 8.53 -3.87 26.45
CA ARG A 602 8.97 -2.60 25.82
C ARG A 602 10.47 -2.41 25.98
N GLU A 603 11.00 -2.68 27.16
CA GLU A 603 12.39 -2.42 27.53
C GLU A 603 13.33 -3.32 26.73
N PHE A 604 12.98 -4.60 26.63
CA PHE A 604 13.67 -5.56 25.76
C PHE A 604 13.55 -5.19 24.26
N VAL A 605 12.37 -4.73 23.81
CA VAL A 605 12.17 -4.24 22.42
C VAL A 605 13.03 -3.02 22.13
N TRP A 606 13.09 -2.06 23.06
CA TRP A 606 13.86 -0.84 22.94
C TRP A 606 15.36 -1.09 22.97
N TRP A 607 15.82 -2.01 23.83
CA TRP A 607 17.19 -2.52 23.84
C TRP A 607 17.60 -3.08 22.47
N TYR A 608 16.90 -4.09 21.93
CA TYR A 608 17.29 -4.66 20.64
C TYR A 608 17.13 -3.69 19.46
N ASN A 609 16.20 -2.73 19.54
CA ASN A 609 16.05 -1.67 18.54
C ASN A 609 17.02 -0.49 18.74
N GLY A 610 17.93 -0.51 19.72
CA GLY A 610 18.93 0.54 19.91
C GLY A 610 18.37 1.88 20.38
N HIS A 611 17.35 1.86 21.24
CA HIS A 611 16.80 3.06 21.87
C HIS A 611 17.74 3.57 22.97
N PRO A 612 18.06 4.87 23.04
CA PRO A 612 19.15 5.34 23.90
C PRO A 612 18.89 5.17 25.40
N ASP A 613 17.62 5.19 25.84
CA ASP A 613 17.28 5.02 27.26
C ASP A 613 17.44 3.58 27.80
N TYR A 614 17.58 2.58 26.92
CA TYR A 614 17.65 1.16 27.29
C TYR A 614 18.74 0.38 26.55
N SER A 615 19.65 1.06 25.84
CA SER A 615 20.82 0.43 25.20
C SER A 615 21.83 -0.14 26.21
N SER A 616 21.81 0.37 27.45
CA SER A 616 22.59 -0.11 28.59
C SER A 616 21.96 -1.31 29.31
N LEU A 617 20.76 -1.75 28.92
CA LEU A 617 20.09 -2.92 29.50
C LEU A 617 20.94 -4.18 29.28
N LYS A 618 21.05 -5.01 30.31
CA LYS A 618 21.81 -6.27 30.30
C LYS A 618 20.86 -7.42 30.69
N PRO A 619 19.98 -7.88 29.79
CA PRO A 619 19.18 -9.06 30.06
C PRO A 619 20.11 -10.27 30.20
N ASP A 620 19.90 -11.09 31.23
CA ASP A 620 20.60 -12.36 31.32
C ASP A 620 19.98 -13.35 30.33
N LEU A 621 20.80 -13.79 29.38
CA LEU A 621 20.45 -14.76 28.34
C LEU A 621 21.31 -16.02 28.44
N LYS A 622 22.04 -16.23 29.56
CA LYS A 622 23.07 -17.26 29.73
C LYS A 622 22.81 -18.25 30.87
N SER A 623 22.14 -17.81 31.95
CA SER A 623 21.90 -18.64 33.15
C SER A 623 20.85 -19.74 32.96
N SER A 624 19.94 -19.61 31.99
CA SER A 624 18.86 -20.57 31.74
C SER A 624 18.65 -20.83 30.25
N ASP A 625 18.04 -21.95 29.91
CA ASP A 625 17.53 -22.21 28.56
C ASP A 625 16.10 -21.67 28.34
N THR A 626 15.47 -21.11 29.39
CA THR A 626 14.03 -20.83 29.43
C THR A 626 13.73 -19.37 29.78
N ALA A 627 12.87 -18.73 28.97
CA ALA A 627 12.28 -17.42 29.24
C ALA A 627 10.75 -17.46 29.23
N VAL A 628 10.11 -16.67 30.10
CA VAL A 628 8.65 -16.55 30.19
C VAL A 628 8.19 -15.18 29.70
N ILE A 629 7.20 -15.15 28.81
CA ILE A 629 6.59 -13.91 28.30
C ILE A 629 5.14 -13.87 28.76
N LEU A 630 4.81 -12.87 29.58
CA LEU A 630 3.49 -12.70 30.18
C LEU A 630 2.62 -11.84 29.28
N GLY A 631 1.76 -12.47 28.49
CA GLY A 631 0.85 -11.83 27.53
C GLY A 631 0.93 -12.45 26.14
N GLN A 632 -0.22 -12.51 25.46
CA GLN A 632 -0.36 -13.07 24.11
C GLN A 632 -0.86 -12.00 23.13
N GLY A 633 -0.03 -10.99 22.89
CA GLY A 633 -0.20 -9.96 21.86
C GLY A 633 0.96 -9.97 20.87
N ASN A 634 0.87 -9.19 19.78
CA ASN A 634 1.94 -9.19 18.75
C ASN A 634 3.33 -8.88 19.30
N VAL A 635 3.47 -7.96 20.26
CA VAL A 635 4.74 -7.63 20.91
C VAL A 635 5.36 -8.86 21.59
N ALA A 636 4.54 -9.76 22.15
CA ALA A 636 5.01 -11.01 22.73
C ALA A 636 5.56 -11.96 21.64
N LEU A 637 4.95 -12.00 20.46
CA LEU A 637 5.48 -12.75 19.31
C LEU A 637 6.75 -12.10 18.73
N ASP A 638 6.87 -10.77 18.75
CA ASP A 638 8.07 -10.06 18.32
C ASP A 638 9.25 -10.37 19.24
N VAL A 639 9.06 -10.29 20.55
CA VAL A 639 10.06 -10.68 21.56
C VAL A 639 10.42 -12.17 21.47
N ALA A 640 9.43 -13.07 21.43
CA ALA A 640 9.65 -14.51 21.26
C ALA A 640 10.43 -14.82 19.98
N ARG A 641 10.12 -14.11 18.88
CA ARG A 641 10.81 -14.26 17.60
C ARG A 641 12.26 -13.77 17.66
N ILE A 642 12.55 -12.63 18.30
CA ILE A 642 13.95 -12.17 18.45
C ILE A 642 14.77 -13.14 19.31
N LEU A 643 14.18 -13.73 20.36
CA LEU A 643 14.86 -14.75 21.19
C LEU A 643 15.09 -16.08 20.44
N LEU A 644 14.14 -16.53 19.61
CA LEU A 644 14.17 -17.86 19.00
C LEU A 644 14.63 -17.91 17.54
N ARG A 645 14.79 -16.77 16.85
CA ARG A 645 15.26 -16.71 15.46
C ARG A 645 16.79 -16.91 15.36
N PRO A 646 17.32 -17.55 14.30
CA PRO A 646 18.77 -17.66 14.13
C PRO A 646 19.43 -16.28 14.04
N THR A 647 20.50 -16.06 14.80
CA THR A 647 21.24 -14.79 14.82
C THR A 647 21.84 -14.44 13.46
N THR A 648 22.17 -15.44 12.64
CA THR A 648 22.60 -15.28 11.24
C THR A 648 21.52 -14.67 10.33
N GLU A 649 20.23 -14.84 10.64
CA GLU A 649 19.17 -14.09 9.95
C GLU A 649 19.07 -12.66 10.51
N LEU A 650 19.13 -12.50 11.84
CA LEU A 650 19.05 -11.19 12.51
C LEU A 650 20.23 -10.26 12.18
N ALA A 651 21.43 -10.80 11.93
CA ALA A 651 22.62 -10.04 11.57
C ALA A 651 22.44 -9.17 10.31
N SER A 652 21.50 -9.52 9.43
CA SER A 652 21.16 -8.77 8.21
C SER A 652 20.14 -7.63 8.40
N THR A 653 19.71 -7.37 9.64
CA THR A 653 18.62 -6.43 9.98
C THR A 653 19.11 -5.13 10.63
N ASP A 654 18.22 -4.20 11.00
CA ASP A 654 18.56 -2.98 11.77
C ASP A 654 18.51 -3.19 13.31
N ILE A 655 18.77 -4.41 13.77
CA ILE A 655 19.00 -4.74 15.18
C ILE A 655 20.31 -4.09 15.67
N ALA A 656 20.35 -3.61 16.92
CA ALA A 656 21.57 -3.01 17.47
C ALA A 656 22.64 -4.08 17.74
N THR A 657 23.91 -3.81 17.40
CA THR A 657 25.00 -4.80 17.58
C THR A 657 25.16 -5.31 19.01
N HIS A 658 25.01 -4.49 20.04
CA HIS A 658 25.14 -4.95 21.44
C HIS A 658 24.12 -6.04 21.78
N ALA A 659 22.88 -5.92 21.26
CA ALA A 659 21.84 -6.91 21.46
C ALA A 659 22.05 -8.15 20.58
N LEU A 660 22.57 -7.99 19.36
CA LEU A 660 22.93 -9.12 18.49
C LEU A 660 24.00 -10.00 19.15
N SER A 661 25.09 -9.42 19.68
CA SER A 661 26.14 -10.19 20.35
C SER A 661 25.65 -10.88 21.63
N ALA A 662 24.78 -10.24 22.40
CA ALA A 662 24.13 -10.89 23.56
C ALA A 662 23.20 -12.06 23.14
N LEU A 663 22.56 -11.97 21.97
CA LEU A 663 21.75 -13.06 21.40
C LEU A 663 22.60 -14.19 20.78
N GLU A 664 23.81 -13.89 20.30
CA GLU A 664 24.76 -14.88 19.78
C GLU A 664 25.32 -15.77 20.90
N GLU A 665 25.53 -15.21 22.09
CA GLU A 665 25.96 -15.93 23.29
C GLU A 665 24.81 -16.55 24.10
N SER A 666 23.57 -16.51 23.59
CA SER A 666 22.36 -16.91 24.32
C SER A 666 22.19 -18.43 24.46
N SER A 667 21.92 -18.89 25.68
CA SER A 667 21.50 -20.26 26.02
C SER A 667 20.00 -20.50 25.80
N ILE A 668 19.17 -19.47 25.64
CA ILE A 668 17.71 -19.60 25.55
C ILE A 668 17.30 -20.48 24.36
N ARG A 669 16.58 -21.56 24.63
CA ARG A 669 15.98 -22.48 23.64
C ARG A 669 14.46 -22.60 23.78
N LYS A 670 13.91 -22.36 24.97
CA LYS A 670 12.46 -22.44 25.26
C LYS A 670 11.91 -21.04 25.58
N VAL A 671 10.78 -20.70 24.97
CA VAL A 671 9.99 -19.51 25.36
C VAL A 671 8.54 -19.91 25.65
N TYR A 672 8.01 -19.44 26.78
CA TYR A 672 6.62 -19.67 27.19
C TYR A 672 5.78 -18.40 27.00
N LEU A 673 4.79 -18.45 26.10
CA LEU A 673 3.81 -17.39 25.85
C LEU A 673 2.57 -17.61 26.73
N VAL A 674 2.59 -17.03 27.93
CA VAL A 674 1.57 -17.24 28.96
C VAL A 674 0.40 -16.28 28.78
N GLY A 675 -0.82 -16.81 28.73
CA GLY A 675 -2.05 -16.04 28.60
C GLY A 675 -3.12 -16.43 29.62
N ARG A 676 -3.65 -15.45 30.35
CA ARG A 676 -4.73 -15.62 31.34
C ARG A 676 -6.12 -15.95 30.76
N ARG A 677 -6.22 -16.30 29.49
CA ARG A 677 -7.48 -16.65 28.79
C ARG A 677 -7.20 -17.72 27.75
N GLY A 678 -8.25 -18.20 27.09
CA GLY A 678 -8.17 -19.19 26.03
C GLY A 678 -7.63 -18.65 24.69
N PRO A 679 -7.40 -19.55 23.72
CA PRO A 679 -6.83 -19.23 22.41
C PRO A 679 -7.71 -18.32 21.55
N VAL A 680 -9.03 -18.31 21.77
CA VAL A 680 -9.98 -17.44 21.05
C VAL A 680 -9.85 -15.97 21.47
N GLN A 681 -9.46 -15.73 22.73
CA GLN A 681 -9.28 -14.39 23.29
C GLN A 681 -7.85 -13.84 23.14
N ALA A 682 -6.96 -14.55 22.42
CA ALA A 682 -5.58 -14.12 22.17
C ALA A 682 -5.54 -12.83 21.31
N ALA A 683 -4.68 -11.88 21.69
CA ALA A 683 -4.58 -10.55 21.06
C ALA A 683 -3.55 -10.51 19.91
N LEU A 684 -3.37 -11.66 19.24
CA LEU A 684 -2.46 -11.85 18.11
C LEU A 684 -3.12 -11.38 16.80
N THR A 685 -2.34 -11.17 15.74
CA THR A 685 -2.88 -11.08 14.38
C THR A 685 -2.31 -12.12 13.42
N ALA A 686 -3.12 -12.45 12.42
CA ALA A 686 -2.90 -13.61 11.55
C ALA A 686 -1.84 -13.38 10.43
N LYS A 687 -1.03 -12.32 10.48
CA LYS A 687 0.25 -12.20 9.73
C LYS A 687 1.36 -12.77 10.61
N GLU A 688 1.52 -12.16 11.77
CA GLU A 688 2.58 -12.32 12.77
C GLU A 688 2.60 -13.76 13.32
N LEU A 689 1.42 -14.32 13.62
CA LEU A 689 1.31 -15.73 14.01
C LEU A 689 1.78 -16.68 12.89
N ARG A 690 1.56 -16.36 11.60
CA ARG A 690 2.07 -17.21 10.50
C ARG A 690 3.58 -17.07 10.30
N GLU A 691 4.14 -15.93 10.65
CA GLU A 691 5.58 -15.68 10.53
C GLU A 691 6.35 -16.45 11.59
N ILE A 692 5.88 -16.48 12.85
CA ILE A 692 6.51 -17.29 13.90
C ILE A 692 6.29 -18.80 13.67
N LEU A 693 5.09 -19.22 13.21
CA LEU A 693 4.82 -20.60 12.74
C LEU A 693 5.57 -20.97 11.44
N GLY A 694 6.30 -20.03 10.83
CA GLY A 694 7.07 -20.23 9.59
C GLY A 694 8.59 -20.25 9.81
N ILE A 695 9.07 -20.14 11.05
CA ILE A 695 10.50 -20.19 11.38
C ILE A 695 11.00 -21.63 11.26
N LYS A 696 12.16 -21.81 10.64
CA LYS A 696 12.81 -23.12 10.51
C LYS A 696 13.36 -23.58 11.86
N ASN A 697 13.25 -24.88 12.14
CA ASN A 697 13.80 -25.52 13.34
C ASN A 697 13.24 -24.94 14.66
N LEU A 698 12.01 -24.41 14.61
CA LEU A 698 11.23 -23.96 15.77
C LEU A 698 10.02 -24.87 15.95
N HIS A 699 9.95 -25.54 17.10
CA HIS A 699 8.87 -26.45 17.46
C HIS A 699 7.81 -25.71 18.28
N ILE A 700 6.55 -25.92 17.94
CA ILE A 700 5.42 -25.19 18.52
C ILE A 700 4.64 -26.14 19.43
N ARG A 701 4.70 -25.91 20.73
CA ARG A 701 4.03 -26.75 21.74
C ARG A 701 2.76 -26.06 22.22
N ILE A 702 1.64 -26.77 22.16
CA ILE A 702 0.32 -26.32 22.61
C ILE A 702 -0.38 -27.54 23.23
N LYS A 703 -0.92 -27.42 24.45
CA LYS A 703 -1.68 -28.50 25.10
C LYS A 703 -3.03 -28.68 24.39
N GLU A 704 -3.45 -29.91 24.12
CA GLU A 704 -4.72 -30.18 23.42
C GLU A 704 -5.95 -29.83 24.28
N THR A 705 -5.83 -29.94 25.61
CA THR A 705 -6.83 -29.47 26.59
C THR A 705 -7.21 -28.00 26.37
N ASP A 706 -6.21 -27.17 26.06
CA ASP A 706 -6.32 -25.72 25.95
C ASP A 706 -6.97 -25.30 24.62
N LEU A 707 -7.19 -26.24 23.70
CA LEU A 707 -7.92 -26.07 22.44
C LEU A 707 -9.37 -26.56 22.52
N SER A 708 -9.86 -26.92 23.71
CA SER A 708 -11.29 -27.11 23.93
C SER A 708 -12.04 -25.77 23.75
N VAL A 709 -13.25 -25.83 23.21
CA VAL A 709 -14.06 -24.66 22.82
C VAL A 709 -15.41 -24.74 23.52
N THR A 710 -15.79 -23.71 24.27
CA THR A 710 -17.14 -23.62 24.85
C THR A 710 -18.12 -23.02 23.84
N PRO A 711 -19.45 -23.19 24.03
CA PRO A 711 -20.44 -22.53 23.18
C PRO A 711 -20.28 -21.00 23.11
N VAL A 712 -19.80 -20.36 24.17
CA VAL A 712 -19.53 -18.92 24.23
C VAL A 712 -18.33 -18.54 23.36
N ASP A 713 -17.28 -19.36 23.35
CA ASP A 713 -16.12 -19.17 22.46
C ASP A 713 -16.51 -19.33 20.99
N GLU A 714 -17.45 -20.22 20.67
CA GLU A 714 -18.00 -20.29 19.31
C GLU A 714 -18.73 -19.00 18.91
N GLU A 715 -19.53 -18.41 19.81
CA GLU A 715 -20.20 -17.12 19.56
C GLU A 715 -19.18 -15.99 19.39
N GLU A 716 -18.13 -15.96 20.22
CA GLU A 716 -17.06 -14.97 20.07
C GLU A 716 -16.29 -15.15 18.73
N MET A 717 -16.10 -16.38 18.26
CA MET A 717 -15.57 -16.68 16.92
C MET A 717 -16.54 -16.32 15.78
N LYS A 718 -17.84 -16.57 15.94
CA LYS A 718 -18.89 -16.17 14.97
C LYS A 718 -18.95 -14.64 14.84
N SER A 719 -18.74 -13.89 15.94
CA SER A 719 -18.69 -12.43 15.94
C SER A 719 -17.49 -11.84 15.17
N SER A 720 -16.38 -12.57 15.05
CA SER A 720 -15.11 -12.03 14.55
C SER A 720 -14.36 -12.98 13.62
N ARG A 721 -14.47 -12.70 12.31
CA ARG A 721 -13.67 -13.34 11.24
C ARG A 721 -12.14 -13.34 11.52
N ALA A 722 -11.65 -12.39 12.34
CA ALA A 722 -10.25 -12.34 12.74
C ALA A 722 -9.91 -13.38 13.82
N ARG A 723 -10.72 -13.48 14.89
CA ARG A 723 -10.51 -14.42 16.01
C ARG A 723 -10.59 -15.87 15.54
N LYS A 724 -11.64 -16.22 14.79
CA LYS A 724 -11.80 -17.56 14.21
C LYS A 724 -10.54 -18.00 13.45
N ARG A 725 -9.95 -17.11 12.64
CA ARG A 725 -8.73 -17.39 11.87
C ARG A 725 -7.46 -17.51 12.70
N ILE A 726 -7.40 -16.87 13.88
CA ILE A 726 -6.28 -17.04 14.83
C ILE A 726 -6.38 -18.41 15.49
N TYR A 727 -7.57 -18.76 15.97
CA TYR A 727 -7.87 -20.09 16.52
C TYR A 727 -7.56 -21.22 15.51
N GLU A 728 -8.07 -21.13 14.27
CA GLU A 728 -7.77 -22.07 13.17
C GLU A 728 -6.26 -22.28 12.92
N LEU A 729 -5.43 -21.25 13.12
CA LEU A 729 -3.97 -21.35 12.98
C LEU A 729 -3.31 -22.02 14.19
N LEU A 730 -3.78 -21.75 15.41
CA LEU A 730 -3.30 -22.39 16.64
C LEU A 730 -3.66 -23.88 16.67
N SER A 731 -4.92 -24.24 16.38
CA SER A 731 -5.34 -25.65 16.29
C SER A 731 -4.56 -26.41 15.22
N LYS A 732 -4.26 -25.77 14.08
CA LYS A 732 -3.43 -26.38 13.03
C LYS A 732 -1.96 -26.54 13.47
N ALA A 733 -1.41 -25.59 14.23
CA ALA A 733 -0.04 -25.71 14.75
C ALA A 733 0.08 -26.88 15.74
N ALA A 734 -0.86 -27.02 16.67
CA ALA A 734 -0.92 -28.14 17.60
C ALA A 734 -1.07 -29.51 16.88
N ALA A 735 -1.95 -29.58 15.87
CA ALA A 735 -2.11 -30.79 15.08
C ALA A 735 -0.84 -31.18 14.29
N ALA A 736 -0.04 -30.20 13.86
CA ALA A 736 1.24 -30.46 13.19
C ALA A 736 2.33 -30.95 14.17
N ALA A 737 2.32 -30.47 15.41
CA ALA A 737 3.29 -30.85 16.44
C ALA A 737 3.25 -32.35 16.80
N LYS A 738 2.11 -33.03 16.61
CA LYS A 738 1.99 -34.50 16.82
C LYS A 738 2.89 -35.34 15.89
N GLY A 739 3.39 -34.76 14.80
CA GLY A 739 4.20 -35.48 13.82
C GLY A 739 5.71 -35.51 14.11
N THR A 740 6.19 -34.81 15.15
CA THR A 740 7.61 -34.76 15.52
C THR A 740 7.85 -35.51 16.82
N SER A 741 8.59 -36.62 16.75
CA SER A 741 8.98 -37.44 17.89
C SER A 741 9.88 -36.68 18.87
N GLU A 742 9.66 -36.90 20.16
CA GLU A 742 10.49 -36.33 21.23
C GLU A 742 11.85 -37.05 21.27
N GLY A 743 12.96 -36.32 21.11
CA GLY A 743 14.30 -36.93 21.13
C GLY A 743 15.49 -36.09 20.66
N ASP A 744 15.28 -34.98 19.93
CA ASP A 744 16.40 -34.21 19.35
C ASP A 744 16.84 -33.04 20.26
N CYS A 745 17.82 -33.32 21.13
CA CYS A 745 18.30 -32.37 22.15
C CYS A 745 19.06 -31.19 21.51
N GLY A 746 18.51 -29.97 21.66
CA GLY A 746 19.11 -28.72 21.15
C GLY A 746 18.21 -27.94 20.18
N GLN A 747 17.06 -28.49 19.79
CA GLN A 747 16.04 -27.77 19.03
C GLN A 747 15.42 -26.61 19.83
N ARG A 748 14.84 -25.63 19.13
CA ARG A 748 14.20 -24.45 19.74
C ARG A 748 12.70 -24.68 19.88
N GLU A 749 12.11 -24.27 21.00
CA GLU A 749 10.69 -24.48 21.32
C GLU A 749 9.97 -23.18 21.71
N LEU A 750 8.74 -23.03 21.22
CA LEU A 750 7.78 -22.01 21.63
C LEU A 750 6.53 -22.68 22.19
N HIS A 751 6.28 -22.49 23.48
CA HIS A 751 5.15 -23.04 24.22
C HIS A 751 4.05 -21.98 24.33
N PHE A 752 2.87 -22.22 23.77
CA PHE A 752 1.69 -21.41 24.07
C PHE A 752 0.97 -22.01 25.28
N VAL A 753 0.90 -21.24 26.37
CA VAL A 753 0.25 -21.64 27.62
C VAL A 753 -0.98 -20.76 27.81
N PHE A 754 -2.16 -21.36 27.77
CA PHE A 754 -3.43 -20.64 27.97
C PHE A 754 -3.95 -20.85 29.39
N PHE A 755 -4.98 -20.09 29.76
CA PHE A 755 -5.66 -20.23 31.05
C PHE A 755 -4.71 -20.13 32.27
N ARG A 756 -3.73 -19.20 32.25
CA ARG A 756 -2.77 -18.96 33.34
C ARG A 756 -2.57 -17.47 33.64
N GLN A 757 -2.65 -17.09 34.91
CA GLN A 757 -2.26 -15.74 35.37
C GLN A 757 -1.10 -15.81 36.37
N PRO A 758 -0.15 -14.85 36.34
CA PRO A 758 0.96 -14.82 37.28
C PRO A 758 0.49 -14.33 38.65
N GLU A 759 0.75 -15.11 39.70
CA GLU A 759 0.43 -14.76 41.09
C GLU A 759 1.63 -14.11 41.80
N ARG A 760 2.83 -14.64 41.57
CA ARG A 760 4.09 -14.10 42.14
C ARG A 760 5.30 -14.56 41.33
N PHE A 761 6.40 -13.82 41.46
CA PHE A 761 7.72 -14.25 41.00
C PHE A 761 8.48 -14.98 42.10
N LEU A 762 9.25 -15.99 41.73
CA LEU A 762 10.10 -16.76 42.62
C LEU A 762 11.51 -16.14 42.63
N GLU A 763 12.09 -15.96 43.81
CA GLU A 763 13.48 -15.50 43.95
C GLU A 763 14.46 -16.69 43.80
N SER A 764 15.70 -16.44 43.37
CA SER A 764 16.76 -17.44 43.29
C SER A 764 17.52 -17.58 44.61
N ASP A 765 17.58 -18.81 45.13
CA ASP A 765 18.40 -19.17 46.30
C ASP A 765 19.91 -18.95 46.05
N GLU A 766 20.35 -19.17 44.81
CA GLU A 766 21.74 -18.96 44.39
C GLU A 766 22.06 -17.47 44.14
N SER A 767 21.10 -16.73 43.59
CA SER A 767 21.27 -15.36 43.10
C SER A 767 20.22 -14.43 43.70
N LYS A 768 20.39 -14.08 44.98
CA LYS A 768 19.47 -13.18 45.70
C LYS A 768 19.14 -11.91 44.90
N GLY A 769 17.89 -11.48 44.99
CA GLY A 769 17.33 -10.38 44.22
C GLY A 769 17.03 -10.69 42.74
N HIS A 770 17.26 -11.92 42.24
CA HIS A 770 16.95 -12.32 40.86
C HIS A 770 15.82 -13.35 40.78
N VAL A 771 15.13 -13.41 39.65
CA VAL A 771 14.05 -14.37 39.39
C VAL A 771 14.57 -15.77 39.06
N SER A 772 13.96 -16.80 39.67
CA SER A 772 14.20 -18.22 39.41
C SER A 772 13.02 -18.91 38.69
N GLY A 773 11.84 -18.30 38.74
CA GLY A 773 10.63 -18.81 38.11
C GLY A 773 9.40 -17.91 38.29
N VAL A 774 8.28 -18.34 37.70
CA VAL A 774 6.97 -17.69 37.86
C VAL A 774 5.98 -18.70 38.42
N ASN A 775 5.29 -18.33 39.49
CA ASN A 775 4.15 -19.06 40.02
C ASN A 775 2.89 -18.60 39.28
N LEU A 776 2.24 -19.55 38.58
CA LEU A 776 1.07 -19.30 37.73
C LEU A 776 -0.17 -19.96 38.33
N GLU A 777 -1.22 -19.18 38.58
CA GLU A 777 -2.54 -19.71 38.90
C GLU A 777 -3.27 -20.14 37.61
N LYS A 778 -3.99 -21.26 37.64
CA LYS A 778 -4.90 -21.69 36.58
C LYS A 778 -6.18 -20.86 36.63
N THR A 779 -6.67 -20.45 35.46
CA THR A 779 -7.87 -19.59 35.35
C THR A 779 -8.98 -20.23 34.53
N ILE A 780 -10.23 -20.08 34.95
CA ILE A 780 -11.43 -20.37 34.15
C ILE A 780 -11.99 -19.11 33.51
N LEU A 781 -12.86 -19.26 32.50
CA LEU A 781 -13.52 -18.15 31.82
C LEU A 781 -14.99 -18.01 32.25
N GLU A 782 -15.33 -16.85 32.83
CA GLU A 782 -16.71 -16.51 33.20
C GLU A 782 -17.29 -15.44 32.28
N SER A 783 -18.59 -15.55 31.94
CA SER A 783 -19.26 -14.66 30.99
C SER A 783 -19.96 -13.49 31.69
N VAL A 784 -19.53 -12.26 31.41
CA VAL A 784 -20.03 -11.04 32.08
C VAL A 784 -21.02 -10.28 31.20
N GLY A 785 -22.24 -10.84 31.07
CA GLY A 785 -23.48 -10.14 30.65
C GLY A 785 -23.49 -9.39 29.30
N SER A 786 -22.44 -9.53 28.49
CA SER A 786 -22.18 -8.62 27.35
C SER A 786 -21.38 -9.25 26.20
N GLY A 787 -21.35 -10.59 26.12
CA GLY A 787 -20.51 -11.32 25.17
C GLY A 787 -19.01 -11.17 25.45
N LYS A 788 -18.64 -10.87 26.70
CA LYS A 788 -17.24 -10.74 27.15
C LYS A 788 -16.96 -11.77 28.24
N GLN A 789 -15.94 -12.59 28.03
CA GLN A 789 -15.40 -13.46 29.07
C GLN A 789 -14.29 -12.73 29.87
N ILE A 790 -14.34 -12.86 31.20
CA ILE A 790 -13.24 -12.53 32.11
C ILE A 790 -12.51 -13.81 32.51
N ALA A 791 -11.30 -13.65 33.04
CA ALA A 791 -10.55 -14.74 33.67
C ALA A 791 -10.78 -14.68 35.19
N VAL A 792 -11.03 -15.83 35.81
CA VAL A 792 -11.19 -15.97 37.26
C VAL A 792 -10.24 -17.08 37.73
N GLY A 793 -9.62 -16.88 38.89
CA GLY A 793 -8.74 -17.85 39.52
C GLY A 793 -9.46 -19.13 39.94
N THR A 794 -8.69 -20.19 40.19
CA THR A 794 -9.19 -21.51 40.61
C THR A 794 -8.59 -22.00 41.93
N GLY A 795 -7.57 -21.32 42.45
CA GLY A 795 -6.76 -21.81 43.58
C GLY A 795 -5.78 -22.94 43.22
N GLU A 796 -5.73 -23.41 41.97
CA GLU A 796 -4.69 -24.33 41.50
C GLU A 796 -3.50 -23.55 40.94
N PHE A 797 -2.28 -23.89 41.39
CA PHE A 797 -1.03 -23.24 40.99
C PHE A 797 -0.08 -24.21 40.28
N GLU A 798 0.73 -23.70 39.36
CA GLU A 798 1.87 -24.41 38.75
C GLU A 798 3.07 -23.45 38.59
N ASP A 799 4.28 -23.93 38.86
CA ASP A 799 5.52 -23.14 38.73
C ASP A 799 6.22 -23.40 37.39
N ILE A 800 6.78 -22.35 36.79
CA ILE A 800 7.67 -22.44 35.61
C ILE A 800 9.02 -21.80 35.95
N ASN A 801 10.07 -22.62 36.00
CA ASN A 801 11.45 -22.17 36.25
C ASN A 801 11.98 -21.39 35.03
N CYS A 802 12.55 -20.20 35.26
CA CYS A 802 13.15 -19.33 34.24
C CYS A 802 14.00 -18.23 34.89
N SER A 803 15.07 -17.78 34.24
CA SER A 803 15.87 -16.64 34.73
C SER A 803 15.49 -15.30 34.10
N MET A 804 14.54 -15.29 33.16
CA MET A 804 14.04 -14.07 32.53
C MET A 804 12.52 -14.10 32.32
N VAL A 805 11.86 -13.04 32.77
CA VAL A 805 10.42 -12.78 32.58
C VAL A 805 10.22 -11.47 31.84
N LEU A 806 9.40 -11.48 30.78
CA LEU A 806 9.12 -10.30 29.95
C LEU A 806 7.62 -9.96 29.98
N LYS A 807 7.26 -8.85 30.65
CA LYS A 807 5.87 -8.37 30.79
C LYS A 807 5.37 -7.78 29.46
N ALA A 808 4.53 -8.53 28.73
CA ALA A 808 3.93 -8.13 27.44
C ALA A 808 2.43 -7.77 27.57
N ILE A 809 2.00 -7.30 28.74
CA ILE A 809 0.59 -7.01 29.09
C ILE A 809 0.06 -5.65 28.57
N GLY A 810 0.92 -4.87 27.91
CA GLY A 810 0.58 -3.62 27.22
C GLY A 810 0.98 -2.35 27.95
N TYR A 811 1.01 -1.25 27.21
CA TYR A 811 1.59 0.04 27.60
C TYR A 811 0.65 0.93 28.42
N LYS A 812 1.18 2.06 28.92
CA LYS A 812 0.46 3.16 29.59
C LYS A 812 1.07 4.51 29.19
N SER A 813 0.23 5.52 28.97
CA SER A 813 0.73 6.88 28.73
C SER A 813 1.21 7.53 30.03
N VAL A 814 2.12 8.49 29.94
CA VAL A 814 2.61 9.26 31.10
C VAL A 814 1.83 10.58 31.17
N PRO A 815 1.35 11.02 32.35
CA PRO A 815 0.73 12.33 32.54
C PRO A 815 1.76 13.45 32.38
N VAL A 816 1.28 14.65 32.03
CA VAL A 816 2.08 15.89 31.95
C VAL A 816 1.45 16.93 32.86
N ASN A 817 2.26 17.75 33.52
CA ASN A 817 1.75 18.81 34.39
C ASN A 817 0.86 19.79 33.60
N GLY A 818 -0.35 20.03 34.11
CA GLY A 818 -1.39 20.84 33.44
C GLY A 818 -2.25 20.09 32.41
N LEU A 819 -2.15 18.76 32.30
CA LEU A 819 -2.93 17.94 31.37
C LEU A 819 -3.89 16.98 32.11
N PRO A 820 -5.22 17.03 31.86
CA PRO A 820 -6.16 16.05 32.39
C PRO A 820 -5.80 14.61 32.00
N PHE A 821 -5.87 13.65 32.94
CA PHE A 821 -5.38 12.29 32.72
C PHE A 821 -6.24 11.21 33.40
N ASP A 822 -6.65 10.20 32.63
CA ASP A 822 -7.30 9.00 33.16
C ASP A 822 -6.24 7.97 33.56
N HIS A 823 -5.88 7.94 34.84
CA HIS A 823 -4.86 7.03 35.38
C HIS A 823 -5.22 5.54 35.24
N LYS A 824 -6.50 5.19 35.09
CA LYS A 824 -7.02 3.82 35.00
C LYS A 824 -6.98 3.29 33.56
N LYS A 825 -7.30 4.13 32.57
CA LYS A 825 -7.20 3.81 31.14
C LYS A 825 -5.80 4.10 30.56
N GLY A 826 -5.05 5.01 31.17
CA GLY A 826 -3.73 5.46 30.71
C GLY A 826 -3.82 6.38 29.48
N ILE A 827 -4.81 7.27 29.43
CA ILE A 827 -5.12 8.16 28.29
C ILE A 827 -5.50 9.56 28.78
N VAL A 828 -5.50 10.54 27.88
CA VAL A 828 -6.10 11.86 28.13
C VAL A 828 -7.62 11.82 27.84
N PRO A 829 -8.49 12.28 28.76
CA PRO A 829 -9.92 12.45 28.50
C PRO A 829 -10.16 13.36 27.30
N ASN A 830 -10.92 12.90 26.31
CA ASN A 830 -11.13 13.63 25.06
C ASN A 830 -12.44 13.27 24.35
N VAL A 831 -12.97 14.22 23.57
CA VAL A 831 -14.13 14.03 22.68
C VAL A 831 -13.69 14.27 21.23
N ARG A 832 -13.66 13.20 20.42
CA ARG A 832 -13.12 13.17 19.04
C ARG A 832 -11.68 13.70 18.90
N GLY A 833 -10.96 13.88 20.00
CA GLY A 833 -9.61 14.41 20.07
C GLY A 833 -9.47 15.82 20.65
N ARG A 834 -10.56 16.56 20.94
CA ARG A 834 -10.51 17.74 21.82
C ARG A 834 -10.28 17.28 23.25
N VAL A 835 -9.30 17.84 23.97
CA VAL A 835 -9.06 17.51 25.38
C VAL A 835 -10.21 18.05 26.24
N VAL A 836 -10.55 17.34 27.32
CA VAL A 836 -11.66 17.67 28.22
C VAL A 836 -11.15 17.80 29.66
N SER A 837 -11.66 18.80 30.37
CA SER A 837 -11.35 19.10 31.77
C SER A 837 -12.61 18.91 32.63
N GLY A 838 -12.44 18.38 33.85
CA GLY A 838 -13.56 18.06 34.75
C GLY A 838 -14.51 16.96 34.21
N ASP A 839 -15.75 16.97 34.70
CA ASP A 839 -16.78 15.98 34.33
C ASP A 839 -17.34 16.21 32.91
N ILE A 840 -16.57 15.74 31.93
CA ILE A 840 -16.95 15.35 30.55
C ILE A 840 -17.44 16.51 29.64
N SER A 841 -17.83 17.64 30.20
CA SER A 841 -18.66 18.67 29.53
C SER A 841 -17.89 19.89 29.02
N GLN A 842 -16.69 20.17 29.52
CA GLN A 842 -15.90 21.35 29.12
C GLN A 842 -14.63 20.93 28.34
N THR A 843 -14.58 21.28 27.05
CA THR A 843 -13.39 21.11 26.20
C THR A 843 -12.37 22.22 26.42
N GLU A 844 -11.09 21.86 26.37
CA GLU A 844 -9.94 22.77 26.44
C GLU A 844 -9.65 23.41 25.06
N PRO A 845 -9.91 24.72 24.85
CA PRO A 845 -9.74 25.33 23.53
C PRO A 845 -8.28 25.29 23.08
N GLY A 846 -8.08 25.00 21.79
CA GLY A 846 -6.75 24.88 21.17
C GLY A 846 -5.96 23.62 21.57
N LEU A 847 -6.45 22.76 22.46
CA LEU A 847 -5.71 21.59 22.97
C LEU A 847 -6.33 20.26 22.52
N TYR A 848 -5.52 19.46 21.83
CA TYR A 848 -5.96 18.23 21.17
C TYR A 848 -5.04 17.05 21.46
N VAL A 849 -5.54 15.83 21.24
CA VAL A 849 -4.80 14.58 21.38
C VAL A 849 -4.93 13.68 20.14
N CYS A 850 -3.92 12.86 19.88
CA CYS A 850 -3.90 11.91 18.78
C CYS A 850 -3.23 10.57 19.15
N GLY A 851 -3.47 9.53 18.35
CA GLY A 851 -2.80 8.24 18.47
C GLY A 851 -3.14 7.47 19.74
N TRP A 852 -2.12 6.83 20.33
CA TRP A 852 -2.28 6.01 21.54
C TRP A 852 -2.62 6.82 22.80
N LEU A 853 -2.18 8.08 22.89
CA LEU A 853 -2.55 8.98 24.00
C LEU A 853 -4.06 9.29 24.03
N LYS A 854 -4.69 9.31 22.85
CA LYS A 854 -6.13 9.52 22.63
C LYS A 854 -6.97 8.26 22.80
N ARG A 855 -6.47 7.10 22.33
CA ARG A 855 -7.26 5.85 22.16
C ARG A 855 -6.84 4.70 23.08
N GLY A 856 -5.76 4.85 23.84
CA GLY A 856 -5.02 3.76 24.45
C GLY A 856 -4.09 3.04 23.45
N PRO A 857 -3.14 2.24 23.93
CA PRO A 857 -2.10 1.61 23.12
C PRO A 857 -2.60 0.34 22.40
N VAL A 858 -3.56 0.54 21.49
CA VAL A 858 -4.18 -0.52 20.71
C VAL A 858 -4.30 -0.09 19.24
N GLY A 859 -4.05 -1.03 18.33
CA GLY A 859 -4.12 -0.84 16.89
C GLY A 859 -2.77 -0.53 16.24
N ILE A 860 -2.65 -0.92 14.97
CA ILE A 860 -1.46 -0.82 14.14
C ILE A 860 -1.19 0.62 13.68
N ILE A 861 -0.04 0.86 13.03
CA ILE A 861 0.37 2.17 12.47
C ILE A 861 -0.77 2.82 11.66
N ALA A 862 -1.44 2.07 10.78
CA ALA A 862 -2.54 2.56 9.96
C ALA A 862 -3.79 3.00 10.76
N THR A 863 -4.00 2.49 11.99
CA THR A 863 -5.09 2.94 12.86
C THR A 863 -4.87 4.38 13.35
N ASN A 864 -3.62 4.87 13.36
CA ASN A 864 -3.31 6.25 13.73
C ASN A 864 -3.61 7.25 12.60
N LEU A 865 -3.70 6.82 11.33
CA LEU A 865 -4.10 7.68 10.21
C LEU A 865 -5.56 8.16 10.39
N TYR A 866 -6.50 7.22 10.58
CA TYR A 866 -7.91 7.55 10.84
C TYR A 866 -8.11 8.35 12.13
N CYS A 867 -7.27 8.09 13.15
CA CYS A 867 -7.28 8.83 14.41
C CYS A 867 -6.86 10.30 14.22
N ALA A 868 -5.85 10.55 13.37
CA ALA A 868 -5.43 11.88 12.98
C ALA A 868 -6.47 12.58 12.09
N GLU A 869 -7.11 11.88 11.15
CA GLU A 869 -8.20 12.42 10.34
C GLU A 869 -9.37 12.94 11.20
N GLU A 870 -9.76 12.20 12.25
CA GLU A 870 -10.80 12.64 13.19
C GLU A 870 -10.38 13.85 14.04
N THR A 871 -9.14 13.85 14.56
CA THR A 871 -8.61 14.98 15.34
C THR A 871 -8.48 16.24 14.47
N VAL A 872 -7.98 16.11 13.24
CA VAL A 872 -7.83 17.24 12.29
C VAL A 872 -9.18 17.75 11.77
N GLY A 873 -10.16 16.86 11.60
CA GLY A 873 -11.55 17.27 11.36
C GLY A 873 -12.13 18.11 12.50
N SER A 874 -11.81 17.76 13.75
CA SER A 874 -12.21 18.53 14.94
C SER A 874 -11.49 19.88 15.00
N ILE A 875 -10.16 19.91 14.82
CA ILE A 875 -9.37 21.16 14.73
C ILE A 875 -9.94 22.11 13.67
N SER A 876 -10.29 21.59 12.48
CA SER A 876 -10.82 22.39 11.38
C SER A 876 -12.20 22.98 11.70
N GLN A 877 -13.06 22.22 12.39
CA GLN A 877 -14.33 22.71 12.90
C GLN A 877 -14.14 23.87 13.89
N ASP A 878 -13.19 23.77 14.82
CA ASP A 878 -12.99 24.78 15.86
C ASP A 878 -12.35 26.07 15.32
N ILE A 879 -11.58 25.97 14.23
CA ILE A 879 -11.08 27.13 13.46
C ILE A 879 -12.25 27.87 12.78
N GLU A 880 -13.19 27.14 12.19
CA GLU A 880 -14.36 27.69 11.49
C GLU A 880 -15.42 28.27 12.46
N GLU A 881 -15.81 27.50 13.48
CA GLU A 881 -16.98 27.77 14.33
C GLU A 881 -16.60 28.59 15.59
N GLU A 882 -15.62 28.14 16.38
CA GLU A 882 -15.18 28.84 17.60
C GLU A 882 -14.21 30.00 17.27
N GLY A 883 -13.37 29.80 16.25
CA GLY A 883 -12.32 30.74 15.86
C GLY A 883 -10.97 30.52 16.52
N VAL A 884 -10.65 29.26 16.86
CA VAL A 884 -9.29 28.87 17.23
C VAL A 884 -8.35 29.34 16.10
N GLY A 885 -7.41 30.24 16.40
CA GLY A 885 -6.62 30.97 15.39
C GLY A 885 -6.85 32.49 15.34
N LYS A 886 -7.88 33.03 16.02
CA LYS A 886 -8.08 34.48 16.16
C LYS A 886 -7.14 35.05 17.24
N GLY A 887 -5.92 35.44 16.86
CA GLY A 887 -4.97 36.09 17.75
C GLY A 887 -3.66 36.52 17.07
N GLU A 888 -2.66 36.86 17.88
CA GLU A 888 -1.25 36.86 17.50
C GLU A 888 -0.52 35.82 18.34
N LYS A 889 0.34 35.04 17.68
CA LYS A 889 1.09 33.91 18.24
C LYS A 889 2.41 33.82 17.52
N GLU A 890 3.51 33.71 18.26
CA GLU A 890 4.87 33.74 17.71
C GLU A 890 5.29 32.41 17.07
N GLY A 891 4.68 31.31 17.48
CA GLY A 891 4.96 29.95 17.03
C GLY A 891 6.45 29.64 17.07
N SER A 892 6.97 29.15 15.94
CA SER A 892 8.36 28.72 15.75
C SER A 892 9.40 29.76 16.19
N LYS A 893 9.11 31.07 16.10
CA LYS A 893 10.04 32.12 16.52
C LYS A 893 10.18 32.17 18.04
N GLY A 894 9.06 32.26 18.76
CA GLY A 894 9.05 32.28 20.22
C GLY A 894 9.47 30.94 20.81
N LEU A 895 9.20 29.81 20.12
CA LEU A 895 9.72 28.49 20.49
C LEU A 895 11.26 28.47 20.47
N MET A 896 11.89 28.94 19.39
CA MET A 896 13.37 28.99 19.33
C MET A 896 13.96 29.92 20.39
N GLN A 897 13.38 31.10 20.60
CA GLN A 897 13.81 32.02 21.66
C GLN A 897 13.65 31.44 23.07
N LEU A 898 12.59 30.65 23.30
CA LEU A 898 12.36 29.97 24.58
C LEU A 898 13.34 28.82 24.82
N LEU A 899 13.68 28.07 23.78
CA LEU A 899 14.70 27.01 23.85
C LEU A 899 16.11 27.59 24.06
N GLU A 900 16.45 28.65 23.35
CA GLU A 900 17.71 29.40 23.51
C GLU A 900 17.85 29.97 24.94
N LYS A 901 16.80 30.65 25.45
CA LYS A 901 16.74 31.18 26.82
C LYS A 901 16.84 30.10 27.91
N LYS A 902 16.49 28.85 27.60
CA LYS A 902 16.61 27.69 28.50
C LYS A 902 17.84 26.82 28.21
N GLU A 903 18.74 27.26 27.32
CA GLU A 903 19.96 26.56 26.91
C GLU A 903 19.72 25.13 26.35
N VAL A 904 18.53 24.88 25.80
CA VAL A 904 18.10 23.55 25.32
C VAL A 904 18.69 23.27 23.94
N LYS A 905 19.60 22.28 23.87
CA LYS A 905 20.24 21.82 22.62
C LYS A 905 19.26 21.03 21.74
N MET A 906 18.42 21.75 20.98
CA MET A 906 17.55 21.13 19.97
C MET A 906 18.33 20.45 18.85
N VAL A 907 17.73 19.43 18.22
CA VAL A 907 18.20 18.80 16.98
C VAL A 907 17.13 19.01 15.91
N ASP A 908 17.46 19.76 14.86
CA ASP A 908 16.55 20.02 13.75
C ASP A 908 16.45 18.82 12.79
N PHE A 909 15.68 18.95 11.71
CA PHE A 909 15.59 17.86 10.72
C PHE A 909 16.90 17.62 9.96
N SER A 910 17.74 18.64 9.74
CA SER A 910 19.05 18.45 9.08
C SER A 910 20.06 17.75 10.00
N GLY A 911 20.06 18.05 11.30
CA GLY A 911 20.77 17.28 12.32
C GLY A 911 20.32 15.81 12.38
N TRP A 912 19.01 15.54 12.23
CA TRP A 912 18.53 14.17 12.04
C TRP A 912 19.03 13.55 10.72
N GLU A 913 19.03 14.26 9.59
CA GLU A 913 19.54 13.71 8.32
C GLU A 913 21.04 13.36 8.38
N LYS A 914 21.85 14.10 9.16
CA LYS A 914 23.24 13.73 9.48
C LYS A 914 23.33 12.43 10.29
N ILE A 915 22.51 12.26 11.33
CA ILE A 915 22.40 10.99 12.08
C ILE A 915 22.02 9.84 11.11
N ASP A 916 20.98 10.03 10.31
CA ASP A 916 20.46 9.02 9.37
C ASP A 916 21.49 8.63 8.30
N ALA A 917 22.35 9.56 7.88
CA ALA A 917 23.47 9.30 6.98
C ALA A 917 24.59 8.47 7.67
N LYS A 918 25.03 8.88 8.87
CA LYS A 918 26.07 8.16 9.65
C LYS A 918 25.63 6.73 9.98
N GLU A 919 24.38 6.55 10.39
CA GLU A 919 23.79 5.23 10.65
C GLU A 919 23.76 4.33 9.40
N LYS A 920 23.41 4.87 8.23
CA LYS A 920 23.44 4.11 6.96
C LYS A 920 24.85 3.73 6.56
N GLN A 921 25.82 4.63 6.70
CA GLN A 921 27.22 4.34 6.36
C GLN A 921 27.76 3.19 7.23
N MET A 922 27.63 3.30 8.55
CA MET A 922 27.99 2.23 9.48
C MET A 922 27.22 0.92 9.23
N GLY A 923 26.02 1.00 8.65
CA GLY A 923 25.26 -0.15 8.18
C GLY A 923 25.88 -0.81 6.95
N ILE A 924 26.24 -0.03 5.92
CA ILE A 924 26.90 -0.53 4.70
C ILE A 924 28.17 -1.29 5.06
N ASP A 925 29.00 -0.72 5.93
CA ASP A 925 30.26 -1.31 6.41
C ASP A 925 30.05 -2.65 7.16
N ARG A 926 28.82 -2.92 7.62
CA ARG A 926 28.40 -4.12 8.35
C ARG A 926 27.40 -5.01 7.59
N ASN A 927 27.12 -4.72 6.31
CA ASN A 927 26.10 -5.38 5.49
C ASN A 927 24.66 -5.30 6.05
N LYS A 928 24.33 -4.22 6.77
CA LYS A 928 23.03 -3.95 7.40
C LYS A 928 22.33 -2.75 6.74
N PRO A 929 20.98 -2.63 6.81
CA PRO A 929 20.25 -1.46 6.31
C PRO A 929 20.63 -0.14 7.01
N ARG A 930 21.09 -0.25 8.27
CA ARG A 930 21.77 0.76 9.08
C ARG A 930 22.41 0.06 10.29
N GLU A 931 23.42 0.68 10.88
CA GLU A 931 23.75 0.48 12.30
C GLU A 931 23.19 1.67 13.07
N LYS A 932 22.52 1.45 14.20
CA LYS A 932 21.92 2.56 14.96
C LYS A 932 22.93 3.16 15.92
N LEU A 933 22.87 4.47 16.11
CA LEU A 933 23.54 5.15 17.24
C LEU A 933 22.66 4.96 18.48
N VAL A 934 23.25 4.43 19.55
CA VAL A 934 22.51 3.91 20.72
C VAL A 934 22.79 4.68 22.01
N THR A 935 23.56 5.76 21.97
CA THR A 935 23.79 6.65 23.12
C THR A 935 23.32 8.06 22.79
N TRP A 936 22.95 8.84 23.81
CA TRP A 936 22.60 10.25 23.64
C TRP A 936 23.80 11.07 23.13
N GLU A 937 25.01 10.76 23.58
CA GLU A 937 26.26 11.41 23.16
C GLU A 937 26.56 11.17 21.68
N ASP A 938 26.49 9.92 21.20
CA ASP A 938 26.69 9.57 19.78
C ASP A 938 25.71 10.29 18.86
N LEU A 939 24.44 10.35 19.27
CA LEU A 939 23.36 10.98 18.51
C LEU A 939 23.56 12.48 18.39
N LEU A 940 23.86 13.17 19.51
CA LEU A 940 24.09 14.61 19.51
C LEU A 940 25.39 14.97 18.77
N ALA A 941 26.47 14.21 18.97
CA ALA A 941 27.73 14.41 18.23
C ALA A 941 27.56 14.17 16.71
N ALA A 942 26.70 13.24 16.29
CA ALA A 942 26.37 13.02 14.89
C ALA A 942 25.50 14.12 14.27
N ALA A 943 24.57 14.71 15.03
CA ALA A 943 23.79 15.87 14.58
C ALA A 943 24.65 17.15 14.46
N SER A 944 25.60 17.33 15.39
CA SER A 944 26.50 18.50 15.43
C SER A 944 27.71 18.40 14.52
N ALA A 945 27.97 17.27 13.84
CA ALA A 945 29.11 17.11 12.95
C ALA A 945 29.02 18.03 11.72
N ASP A 946 30.10 18.74 11.38
CA ASP A 946 30.23 19.44 10.10
C ASP A 946 30.42 18.43 8.95
N SER A 947 30.00 18.83 7.74
CA SER A 947 29.80 17.97 6.56
C SER A 947 30.96 17.93 5.57
#